data_AF-A0A660RWD6-F1
#
_entry.id   AF-A0A660RWD6-F1
#
_cell.length_a   1.000
_cell.length_b   1.000
_cell.length_c   1.000
_cell.angle_alpha   90.00
_cell.angle_beta   90.00
_cell.angle_gamma   90.00
#
_symmetry.space_group_name_H-M   'P 1'
#
loop_
_entity.id
_entity.type
_entity.pdbx_description
1 polymer ?
#
loop_
_entity_poly.entity_id
_entity_poly.type
_entity_poly.pdbx_seq_one_letter_code
_entity_poly.pdbx_strand_id
1 'polypeptide(L)'
;MKNCYRYIKNFYKVTEMLIIWSLIFWLSFIFPFTSTLAKPSAEIIVEFKEIGKVNPYIFGHNTLAYDPCTTRRKNWKFCINDGRFTNFGAGQWDPVLRKPNAVLLDLAKRIKVSVLRFPGGCGAHHYDWKKVIGPIKKRPMYKFGINEFMKLCKAIGAKPIITLSYFTGTCQDLADLVEYLNAPLGTNPDGGIAWAEVRAKNGHPEPYGVEWFEFGNEVRHGNHRNILYVDPREYANRYLECRQLIKNVDPKAKLGAVIGESPYGLDWWSRTVLNIVKDKVDFVILHIYRPHYWSNENEIPAKELFEITLASPDQIKDILERVGKELKNLIGKKIPIAITEYNGGYMQEKPVPYRHSLGNALFIADLLRVFITAEVPILCANHWNFSNAYHSMVYNPDYMKGRGRYYKRPNYYVFDLYANHFGNILLNTTVRSKTYSQPGYRDILPSSVLQKSNIIKNNEKEFLIKPVLQWSPPCVKLEKYSDYYSKLDFNCENMSRVGMFFQDAIQAKSNWLYSCEFEVKTENLNEFWFNIQAKDQNYKIAGHSRNLKKNFDWVKVGFDFKTFENTELLKLMFFAYSEENGIKGSIYIRNIKIKELGPAPQYGPIPYISAIASTNKKKDRIYIMVINKNLNEPMKTRIKINGFKFSPVVRAWVLNGPSISAINEGCQKCVKIHYREKRVDPEKDYFYFTFEPHSVTALELKKY
;
A
#
# COMPACT_ATOMS: atom_id res chain seq x y z
N MET A 1 80.47 -10.33 -28.76
CA MET A 1 79.59 -10.96 -29.77
C MET A 1 78.63 -12.05 -29.23
N LYS A 2 78.87 -12.73 -28.11
CA LYS A 2 77.95 -13.79 -27.59
C LYS A 2 76.64 -13.27 -26.94
N ASN A 3 76.52 -11.99 -26.60
CA ASN A 3 75.31 -11.43 -25.97
C ASN A 3 74.25 -10.90 -26.98
N CYS A 4 74.62 -10.58 -28.23
CA CYS A 4 73.63 -10.16 -29.24
C CYS A 4 72.81 -11.34 -29.80
N TYR A 5 73.39 -12.53 -29.88
CA TYR A 5 72.72 -13.70 -30.46
C TYR A 5 71.58 -14.24 -29.59
N ARG A 6 71.63 -14.02 -28.27
CA ARG A 6 70.63 -14.50 -27.31
C ARG A 6 69.38 -13.60 -27.27
N TYR A 7 69.54 -12.31 -27.59
CA TYR A 7 68.42 -11.36 -27.69
C TYR A 7 67.60 -11.56 -28.96
N ILE A 8 68.25 -11.82 -30.10
CA ILE A 8 67.55 -12.03 -31.38
C ILE A 8 66.71 -13.31 -31.34
N LYS A 9 67.22 -14.40 -30.75
CA LYS A 9 66.50 -15.69 -30.68
C LYS A 9 65.25 -15.66 -29.79
N ASN A 10 65.23 -14.81 -28.75
CA ASN A 10 64.06 -14.60 -27.90
C ASN A 10 63.03 -13.66 -28.56
N PHE A 11 63.45 -12.71 -29.39
CA PHE A 11 62.54 -11.83 -30.11
C PHE A 11 61.69 -12.60 -31.14
N TYR A 12 62.31 -13.52 -31.89
CA TYR A 12 61.61 -14.35 -32.88
C TYR A 12 60.57 -15.29 -32.26
N LYS A 13 60.84 -15.88 -31.08
CA LYS A 13 59.89 -16.75 -30.37
C LYS A 13 58.66 -15.99 -29.84
N VAL A 14 58.82 -14.73 -29.44
CA VAL A 14 57.71 -13.90 -28.95
C VAL A 14 56.83 -13.43 -30.12
N THR A 15 57.42 -13.12 -31.28
CA THR A 15 56.67 -12.75 -32.49
C THR A 15 55.91 -13.93 -33.11
N GLU A 16 56.45 -15.15 -33.13
CA GLU A 16 55.70 -16.32 -33.60
C GLU A 16 54.52 -16.66 -32.69
N MET A 17 54.68 -16.53 -31.37
CA MET A 17 53.57 -16.71 -30.43
C MET A 17 52.47 -15.66 -30.65
N LEU A 18 52.83 -14.38 -30.82
CA LEU A 18 51.84 -13.31 -31.06
C LEU A 18 51.08 -13.49 -32.38
N ILE A 19 51.72 -14.01 -33.42
CA ILE A 19 51.07 -14.30 -34.71
C ILE A 19 50.09 -15.48 -34.58
N ILE A 20 50.46 -16.56 -33.88
CA ILE A 20 49.57 -17.71 -33.64
C ILE A 20 48.36 -17.31 -32.77
N TRP A 21 48.56 -16.49 -31.75
CA TRP A 21 47.45 -15.95 -30.93
C TRP A 21 46.55 -15.00 -31.73
N SER A 22 47.11 -14.21 -32.66
CA SER A 22 46.30 -13.35 -33.55
C SER A 22 45.48 -14.17 -34.56
N LEU A 23 46.02 -15.28 -35.08
CA LEU A 23 45.31 -16.18 -35.99
C LEU A 23 44.18 -16.94 -35.29
N ILE A 24 44.36 -17.36 -34.04
CA ILE A 24 43.30 -17.98 -33.22
C ILE A 24 42.21 -16.94 -32.86
N PHE A 25 42.59 -15.68 -32.62
CA PHE A 25 41.66 -14.56 -32.36
C PHE A 25 40.86 -14.17 -33.60
N TRP A 26 41.41 -14.32 -34.81
CA TRP A 26 40.70 -14.08 -36.07
C TRP A 26 39.87 -15.28 -36.56
N LEU A 27 40.31 -16.52 -36.30
CA LEU A 27 39.55 -17.73 -36.64
C LEU A 27 38.29 -17.93 -35.77
N SER A 28 38.21 -17.29 -34.60
CA SER A 28 37.00 -17.26 -33.77
C SER A 28 35.90 -16.32 -34.29
N PHE A 29 36.16 -15.56 -35.36
CA PHE A 29 35.17 -14.70 -36.04
C PHE A 29 34.59 -15.28 -37.34
N ILE A 30 35.01 -16.48 -37.79
CA ILE A 30 34.59 -17.06 -39.10
C ILE A 30 33.70 -18.31 -38.95
N PHE A 31 33.27 -18.67 -37.74
CA PHE A 31 32.12 -19.55 -37.59
C PHE A 31 30.87 -18.69 -37.36
N PRO A 32 29.89 -18.67 -38.28
CA PRO A 32 28.57 -18.24 -37.89
C PRO A 32 28.14 -19.25 -36.83
N PHE A 33 28.12 -18.82 -35.57
CA PHE A 33 27.31 -19.48 -34.56
C PHE A 33 25.95 -19.61 -35.21
N THR A 34 25.60 -20.82 -35.64
CA THR A 34 24.23 -21.16 -35.94
C THR A 34 23.50 -20.81 -34.65
N SER A 35 22.81 -19.66 -34.67
CA SER A 35 21.97 -19.26 -33.57
C SER A 35 20.89 -20.33 -33.53
N THR A 36 21.12 -21.39 -32.76
CA THR A 36 20.05 -22.17 -32.18
C THR A 36 19.10 -21.13 -31.64
N LEU A 37 17.90 -21.05 -32.25
CA LEU A 37 16.90 -20.03 -31.95
C LEU A 37 16.63 -20.10 -30.45
N ALA A 38 17.35 -19.30 -29.67
CA ALA A 38 17.29 -19.36 -28.22
C ALA A 38 15.83 -19.17 -27.84
N LYS A 39 15.26 -20.17 -27.17
CA LYS A 39 13.86 -20.15 -26.74
C LYS A 39 13.61 -18.82 -26.02
N PRO A 40 12.48 -18.13 -26.30
CA PRO A 40 12.22 -16.84 -25.68
C PRO A 40 12.16 -16.99 -24.15
N SER A 41 12.66 -15.99 -23.43
CA SER A 41 12.64 -15.97 -21.96
C SER A 41 11.23 -15.79 -21.40
N ALA A 42 10.30 -15.30 -22.23
CA ALA A 42 8.89 -15.15 -21.90
C ALA A 42 8.02 -15.14 -23.17
N GLU A 43 6.72 -15.36 -22.99
CA GLU A 43 5.68 -15.25 -24.00
C GLU A 43 4.49 -14.46 -23.43
N ILE A 44 4.01 -13.48 -24.20
CA ILE A 44 2.79 -12.74 -23.93
C ILE A 44 1.82 -13.08 -25.06
N ILE A 45 0.63 -13.57 -24.72
CA ILE A 45 -0.45 -13.83 -25.66
C ILE A 45 -1.57 -12.86 -25.35
N VAL A 46 -1.95 -12.03 -26.33
CA VAL A 46 -3.11 -11.14 -26.24
C VAL A 46 -4.17 -11.68 -27.19
N GLU A 47 -5.29 -12.10 -26.61
CA GLU A 47 -6.50 -12.38 -27.37
C GLU A 47 -7.26 -11.07 -27.55
N PHE A 48 -7.67 -10.71 -28.76
CA PHE A 48 -8.55 -9.57 -29.01
C PHE A 48 -9.99 -9.87 -28.57
N LYS A 49 -10.14 -10.25 -27.30
CA LYS A 49 -11.37 -10.60 -26.62
C LYS A 49 -11.50 -9.70 -25.39
N GLU A 50 -12.55 -8.90 -25.38
CA GLU A 50 -12.84 -7.97 -24.29
C GLU A 50 -13.20 -8.73 -23.01
N ILE A 51 -12.60 -8.35 -21.88
CA ILE A 51 -12.88 -8.96 -20.56
C ILE A 51 -13.44 -7.96 -19.54
N GLY A 52 -13.44 -6.67 -19.86
CA GLY A 52 -13.96 -5.65 -18.95
C GLY A 52 -13.59 -4.23 -19.38
N LYS A 53 -14.10 -3.25 -18.63
CA LYS A 53 -13.71 -1.85 -18.78
C LYS A 53 -12.69 -1.50 -17.69
N VAL A 54 -11.72 -0.66 -18.04
CA VAL A 54 -10.80 -0.10 -17.04
C VAL A 54 -11.57 0.87 -16.16
N ASN A 55 -11.54 0.66 -14.83
CA ASN A 55 -12.08 1.64 -13.89
C ASN A 55 -11.18 2.89 -13.88
N PRO A 56 -11.67 4.06 -14.35
CA PRO A 56 -10.84 5.27 -14.40
C PRO A 56 -10.44 5.77 -13.01
N TYR A 57 -11.18 5.43 -11.96
CA TYR A 57 -10.94 5.87 -10.59
C TYR A 57 -9.75 5.17 -9.90
N ILE A 58 -9.07 4.24 -10.58
CA ILE A 58 -7.81 3.64 -10.12
C ILE A 58 -6.64 4.63 -10.24
N PHE A 59 -6.75 5.65 -11.11
CA PHE A 59 -5.71 6.66 -11.32
C PHE A 59 -5.89 7.89 -10.41
N GLY A 60 -6.25 7.63 -9.14
CA GLY A 60 -6.43 8.66 -8.13
C GLY A 60 -5.14 9.04 -7.41
N HIS A 61 -5.17 10.17 -6.73
CA HIS A 61 -4.09 10.65 -5.85
C HIS A 61 -4.63 11.29 -4.58
N ASN A 62 -3.71 11.73 -3.73
CA ASN A 62 -4.00 12.38 -2.47
C ASN A 62 -3.52 13.85 -2.52
N THR A 63 -4.23 14.72 -1.80
CA THR A 63 -3.89 16.13 -1.58
C THR A 63 -3.93 16.41 -0.09
N LEU A 64 -2.88 17.06 0.41
CA LEU A 64 -2.81 17.44 1.81
C LEU A 64 -3.44 18.82 2.03
N ALA A 65 -4.21 18.96 3.10
CA ALA A 65 -4.66 20.27 3.62
C ALA A 65 -3.53 21.07 4.28
N TYR A 66 -2.39 20.43 4.51
CA TYR A 66 -1.23 20.93 5.22
C TYR A 66 0.03 20.63 4.43
N ASP A 67 1.11 21.35 4.74
CA ASP A 67 2.36 21.22 4.02
C ASP A 67 3.27 20.26 4.77
N PRO A 68 3.82 19.26 4.08
CA PRO A 68 4.77 18.32 4.65
C PRO A 68 6.07 19.08 4.95
N CYS A 69 6.53 19.04 6.21
CA CYS A 69 7.80 19.68 6.59
C CYS A 69 8.95 19.12 5.74
N THR A 70 9.72 20.01 5.11
CA THR A 70 10.78 19.65 4.14
C THR A 70 11.96 18.90 4.76
N THR A 71 12.11 18.87 6.08
CA THR A 71 13.17 18.11 6.76
C THR A 71 12.70 17.60 8.12
N ARG A 72 12.27 16.34 8.21
CA ARG A 72 11.97 15.67 9.50
C ARG A 72 13.18 15.55 10.45
N ARG A 73 14.39 15.96 10.06
CA ARG A 73 15.65 15.57 10.73
C ARG A 73 16.42 16.64 11.49
N LYS A 74 16.04 17.93 11.45
CA LYS A 74 16.93 18.96 12.04
C LYS A 74 16.40 19.76 13.23
N ASN A 75 15.15 19.58 13.65
CA ASN A 75 14.65 19.95 14.99
C ASN A 75 13.12 19.87 14.97
N TRP A 76 12.53 19.02 15.83
CA TRP A 76 11.08 19.05 16.08
C TRP A 76 10.63 20.42 16.60
N LYS A 77 11.55 21.16 17.24
CA LYS A 77 11.33 22.52 17.76
C LYS A 77 11.37 23.65 16.72
N PHE A 78 11.74 23.36 15.46
CA PHE A 78 11.77 24.36 14.36
C PHE A 78 10.84 24.01 13.19
N CYS A 79 9.80 23.21 13.42
CA CYS A 79 8.57 23.30 12.63
C CYS A 79 7.94 24.67 12.93
N ILE A 80 8.38 25.75 12.28
CA ILE A 80 7.86 27.12 12.54
C ILE A 80 6.35 27.22 12.29
N ASN A 81 5.72 26.20 11.73
CA ASN A 81 4.43 25.72 12.19
C ASN A 81 4.31 24.25 11.77
N ASP A 82 3.57 23.44 12.50
CA ASP A 82 3.14 22.05 12.25
C ASP A 82 2.59 21.68 10.83
N GLY A 83 2.83 22.48 9.78
CA GLY A 83 2.28 22.35 8.44
C GLY A 83 0.81 22.74 8.35
N ARG A 84 0.09 22.83 9.47
CA ARG A 84 -1.35 23.10 9.54
C ARG A 84 -1.66 24.57 9.28
N PHE A 85 -0.69 25.49 9.19
CA PHE A 85 -0.99 26.92 8.93
C PHE A 85 -0.79 27.35 7.47
N THR A 86 -0.39 26.43 6.58
CA THR A 86 -0.09 26.76 5.20
C THR A 86 -1.32 26.94 4.31
N ASN A 87 -1.12 27.67 3.22
CA ASN A 87 -2.11 27.98 2.18
C ASN A 87 -1.71 27.44 0.79
N PHE A 88 -0.69 26.58 0.67
CA PHE A 88 -0.19 26.11 -0.63
C PHE A 88 -0.76 24.76 -1.07
N GLY A 89 -1.42 23.99 -0.19
CA GLY A 89 -1.99 22.67 -0.53
C GLY A 89 -0.93 21.69 -1.07
N ALA A 90 0.21 21.59 -0.38
CA ALA A 90 1.40 20.88 -0.86
C ALA A 90 1.89 21.36 -2.24
N GLY A 91 1.73 22.66 -2.51
CA GLY A 91 2.12 23.34 -3.74
C GLY A 91 1.07 23.32 -4.86
N GLN A 92 -0.05 22.62 -4.70
CA GLN A 92 -1.12 22.53 -5.71
C GLN A 92 -1.97 23.80 -5.81
N TRP A 93 -1.80 24.73 -4.88
CA TRP A 93 -2.56 25.97 -4.81
C TRP A 93 -1.63 27.18 -4.81
N ASP A 94 -2.01 28.20 -5.57
CA ASP A 94 -1.41 29.52 -5.51
C ASP A 94 -2.20 30.37 -4.51
N PRO A 95 -1.62 30.71 -3.34
CA PRO A 95 -2.32 31.45 -2.30
C PRO A 95 -2.55 32.92 -2.66
N VAL A 96 -1.76 33.50 -3.57
CA VAL A 96 -1.89 34.90 -4.01
C VAL A 96 -3.00 35.00 -5.06
N LEU A 97 -2.93 34.16 -6.10
CA LEU A 97 -3.89 34.16 -7.19
C LEU A 97 -5.19 33.44 -6.84
N ARG A 98 -5.23 32.71 -5.71
CA ARG A 98 -6.36 31.93 -5.23
C ARG A 98 -6.93 30.99 -6.29
N LYS A 99 -6.03 30.28 -6.97
CA LYS A 99 -6.35 29.27 -7.99
C LYS A 99 -5.33 28.13 -7.95
N PRO A 100 -5.61 26.99 -8.60
CA PRO A 100 -4.64 25.91 -8.71
C PRO A 100 -3.31 26.39 -9.33
N ASN A 101 -2.20 25.88 -8.82
CA ASN A 101 -0.88 26.12 -9.41
C ASN A 101 -0.87 25.59 -10.85
N ALA A 102 -0.55 26.45 -11.82
CA ALA A 102 -0.69 26.13 -13.24
C ALA A 102 0.16 24.93 -13.68
N VAL A 103 1.39 24.82 -13.16
CA VAL A 103 2.30 23.72 -13.52
C VAL A 103 1.79 22.39 -12.98
N LEU A 104 1.40 22.34 -11.71
CA LEU A 104 0.85 21.13 -11.11
C LEU A 104 -0.51 20.76 -11.69
N LEU A 105 -1.34 21.73 -12.07
CA LEU A 105 -2.60 21.51 -12.77
C LEU A 105 -2.37 20.85 -14.15
N ASP A 106 -1.41 21.34 -14.93
CA ASP A 106 -1.06 20.75 -16.23
C ASP A 106 -0.54 19.31 -16.07
N LEU A 107 0.36 19.09 -15.11
CA LEU A 107 0.88 17.76 -14.79
C LEU A 107 -0.25 16.80 -14.35
N ALA A 108 -1.19 17.27 -13.52
CA ALA A 108 -2.34 16.46 -13.10
C ALA A 108 -3.26 16.10 -14.27
N LYS A 109 -3.55 17.07 -15.16
CA LYS A 109 -4.37 16.82 -16.36
C LYS A 109 -3.69 15.86 -17.32
N ARG A 110 -2.38 15.98 -17.50
CA ARG A 110 -1.60 15.11 -18.39
C ARG A 110 -1.67 13.64 -17.98
N ILE A 111 -1.62 13.35 -16.68
CA ILE A 111 -1.75 11.98 -16.17
C ILE A 111 -3.21 11.59 -15.87
N LYS A 112 -4.17 12.46 -16.22
CA LYS A 112 -5.61 12.23 -16.07
C LYS A 112 -6.01 11.84 -14.64
N VAL A 113 -5.51 12.59 -13.66
CA VAL A 113 -5.90 12.41 -12.24
C VAL A 113 -7.42 12.36 -12.12
N SER A 114 -7.95 11.21 -11.69
CA SER A 114 -9.39 10.93 -11.73
C SER A 114 -10.07 11.09 -10.37
N VAL A 115 -9.31 10.92 -9.28
CA VAL A 115 -9.78 11.08 -7.91
C VAL A 115 -8.75 11.87 -7.11
N LEU A 116 -9.21 12.76 -6.24
CA LEU A 116 -8.38 13.38 -5.21
C LEU A 116 -8.97 13.16 -3.82
N ARG A 117 -8.11 12.69 -2.90
CA ARG A 117 -8.43 12.48 -1.49
C ARG A 117 -7.92 13.63 -0.62
N PHE A 118 -8.73 14.08 0.35
CA PHE A 118 -8.49 15.24 1.21
C PHE A 118 -9.20 15.11 2.56
N PRO A 119 -8.72 15.68 3.68
CA PRO A 119 -7.52 16.53 3.87
C PRO A 119 -6.19 15.77 3.93
N GLY A 120 -6.25 14.44 3.80
CA GLY A 120 -5.12 13.53 3.66
C GLY A 120 -4.54 13.03 4.99
N GLY A 121 -4.31 11.71 5.07
CA GLY A 121 -3.50 11.03 6.09
C GLY A 121 -3.82 11.40 7.53
N CYS A 122 -2.84 11.25 8.42
CA CYS A 122 -3.00 11.57 9.84
C CYS A 122 -3.33 13.06 10.11
N GLY A 123 -3.12 13.97 9.15
CA GLY A 123 -3.57 15.35 9.32
C GLY A 123 -5.08 15.49 9.42
N ALA A 124 -5.86 14.53 8.90
CA ALA A 124 -7.30 14.47 9.07
C ALA A 124 -7.73 14.34 10.55
N HIS A 125 -6.87 13.82 11.43
CA HIS A 125 -7.19 13.63 12.86
C HIS A 125 -7.39 14.95 13.61
N HIS A 126 -6.83 16.05 13.09
CA HIS A 126 -6.95 17.40 13.66
C HIS A 126 -7.80 18.33 12.80
N TYR A 127 -8.42 17.81 11.73
CA TYR A 127 -9.15 18.63 10.78
C TYR A 127 -10.55 18.96 11.30
N ASP A 128 -10.71 20.17 11.83
CA ASP A 128 -11.98 20.77 12.21
C ASP A 128 -12.50 21.63 11.05
N TRP A 129 -13.39 21.07 10.23
CA TRP A 129 -13.80 21.68 8.96
C TRP A 129 -14.50 23.04 9.16
N LYS A 130 -15.21 23.25 10.28
CA LYS A 130 -15.91 24.51 10.60
C LYS A 130 -14.93 25.66 10.80
N LYS A 131 -13.71 25.36 11.28
CA LYS A 131 -12.65 26.36 11.50
C LYS A 131 -11.87 26.72 10.24
N VAL A 132 -12.06 26.01 9.13
CA VAL A 132 -11.22 26.12 7.93
C VAL A 132 -12.01 26.55 6.68
N ILE A 133 -13.24 27.01 6.89
CA ILE A 133 -14.07 27.72 5.90
C ILE A 133 -14.05 29.24 6.19
N GLY A 134 -14.76 30.04 5.38
CA GLY A 134 -14.80 31.50 5.57
C GLY A 134 -13.48 32.23 5.26
N PRO A 135 -13.31 33.48 5.75
CA PRO A 135 -12.13 34.29 5.44
C PRO A 135 -10.82 33.67 5.95
N ILE A 136 -9.81 33.55 5.08
CA ILE A 136 -8.51 32.91 5.39
C ILE A 136 -7.85 33.50 6.65
N LYS A 137 -7.94 34.82 6.85
CA LYS A 137 -7.36 35.51 8.02
C LYS A 137 -7.96 35.06 9.36
N LYS A 138 -9.18 34.50 9.35
CA LYS A 138 -9.88 34.00 10.54
C LYS A 138 -9.67 32.49 10.77
N ARG A 139 -9.06 31.78 9.82
CA ARG A 139 -8.80 30.34 9.94
C ARG A 139 -7.59 30.13 10.84
N PRO A 140 -7.72 29.44 11.99
CA PRO A 140 -6.59 29.19 12.88
C PRO A 140 -5.62 28.16 12.29
N MET A 141 -6.05 27.35 11.33
CA MET A 141 -5.25 26.32 10.66
C MET A 141 -5.91 25.95 9.31
N TYR A 142 -5.32 25.01 8.58
CA TYR A 142 -5.57 24.56 7.22
C TYR A 142 -6.07 25.68 6.31
N LYS A 143 -5.20 26.67 6.03
CA LYS A 143 -5.59 27.84 5.22
C LYS A 143 -5.97 27.43 3.80
N PHE A 144 -5.33 26.40 3.25
CA PHE A 144 -5.88 25.65 2.12
C PHE A 144 -7.00 24.74 2.62
N GLY A 145 -8.24 25.24 2.55
CA GLY A 145 -9.42 24.58 3.09
C GLY A 145 -10.23 23.82 2.05
N ILE A 146 -11.40 23.34 2.47
CA ILE A 146 -12.29 22.51 1.63
C ILE A 146 -12.71 23.24 0.34
N ASN A 147 -12.98 24.55 0.38
CA ASN A 147 -13.39 25.32 -0.80
C ASN A 147 -12.27 25.43 -1.84
N GLU A 148 -11.03 25.64 -1.39
CA GLU A 148 -9.86 25.66 -2.27
C GLU A 148 -9.62 24.27 -2.89
N PHE A 149 -9.77 23.20 -2.09
CA PHE A 149 -9.70 21.83 -2.58
C PHE A 149 -10.77 21.51 -3.62
N MET A 150 -12.03 21.90 -3.40
CA MET A 150 -13.10 21.65 -4.37
C MET A 150 -12.86 22.40 -5.70
N LYS A 151 -12.29 23.61 -5.65
CA LYS A 151 -11.86 24.34 -6.85
C LYS A 151 -10.75 23.61 -7.60
N LEU A 152 -9.79 23.02 -6.87
CA LEU A 152 -8.73 22.19 -7.46
C LEU A 152 -9.30 20.95 -8.15
N CYS A 153 -10.20 20.21 -7.49
CA CYS A 153 -10.88 19.04 -8.07
C CYS A 153 -11.62 19.41 -9.36
N LYS A 154 -12.41 20.50 -9.35
CA LYS A 154 -13.13 21.00 -10.52
C LYS A 154 -12.18 21.37 -11.67
N ALA A 155 -11.06 22.03 -11.38
CA ALA A 155 -10.10 22.43 -12.40
C ALA A 155 -9.40 21.25 -13.07
N ILE A 156 -9.12 20.18 -12.32
CA ILE A 156 -8.51 18.94 -12.82
C ILE A 156 -9.56 18.08 -13.56
N GLY A 157 -10.83 18.11 -13.11
CA GLY A 157 -11.84 17.13 -13.48
C GLY A 157 -11.80 15.87 -12.60
N ALA A 158 -11.23 15.96 -11.40
CA ALA A 158 -11.11 14.86 -10.47
C ALA A 158 -12.34 14.77 -9.54
N LYS A 159 -12.76 13.55 -9.23
CA LYS A 159 -13.78 13.29 -8.22
C LYS A 159 -13.18 13.44 -6.81
N PRO A 160 -13.82 14.20 -5.91
CA PRO A 160 -13.35 14.33 -4.53
C PRO A 160 -13.72 13.08 -3.71
N ILE A 161 -12.83 12.68 -2.80
CA ILE A 161 -13.14 11.84 -1.64
C ILE A 161 -12.71 12.59 -0.37
N ILE A 162 -13.64 12.71 0.58
CA ILE A 162 -13.45 13.52 1.79
C ILE A 162 -13.30 12.63 3.01
N THR A 163 -12.17 12.74 3.69
CA THR A 163 -11.93 12.04 4.95
C THR A 163 -12.49 12.84 6.12
N LEU A 164 -13.54 12.30 6.73
CA LEU A 164 -14.14 12.80 7.96
C LEU A 164 -13.27 12.40 9.15
N SER A 165 -13.05 13.34 10.06
CA SER A 165 -12.21 13.05 11.22
C SER A 165 -12.93 12.12 12.19
N TYR A 166 -12.28 11.02 12.57
CA TYR A 166 -12.73 10.23 13.72
C TYR A 166 -12.43 10.98 15.04
N PHE A 167 -11.32 11.70 15.12
CA PHE A 167 -10.86 12.23 16.40
C PHE A 167 -11.33 13.67 16.70
N THR A 168 -11.94 14.36 15.72
CA THR A 168 -12.35 15.76 15.85
C THR A 168 -13.79 15.93 15.38
N GLY A 169 -14.60 16.62 16.18
CA GLY A 169 -16.02 16.82 15.91
C GLY A 169 -16.90 15.65 16.37
N THR A 170 -18.18 15.94 16.50
CA THR A 170 -19.29 15.01 16.75
C THR A 170 -19.80 14.40 15.45
N CYS A 171 -20.64 13.37 15.52
CA CYS A 171 -21.31 12.85 14.32
C CYS A 171 -22.20 13.91 13.65
N GLN A 172 -22.78 14.83 14.44
CA GLN A 172 -23.52 15.99 13.92
C GLN A 172 -22.60 16.93 13.13
N ASP A 173 -21.42 17.27 13.67
CA ASP A 173 -20.45 18.09 12.95
C ASP A 173 -20.06 17.50 11.59
N LEU A 174 -20.05 16.17 11.48
CA LEU A 174 -19.75 15.49 10.21
C LEU A 174 -20.93 15.52 9.24
N ALA A 175 -22.16 15.39 9.73
CA ALA A 175 -23.37 15.54 8.92
C ALA A 175 -23.51 16.97 8.38
N ASP A 176 -23.22 17.96 9.21
CA ASP A 176 -23.14 19.38 8.84
C ASP A 176 -22.15 19.64 7.68
N LEU A 177 -21.01 18.93 7.65
CA LEU A 177 -20.07 19.04 6.52
C LEU A 177 -20.68 18.49 5.23
N VAL A 178 -21.43 17.40 5.31
CA VAL A 178 -22.15 16.85 4.15
C VAL A 178 -23.21 17.84 3.68
N GLU A 179 -23.94 18.48 4.61
CA GLU A 179 -24.90 19.54 4.28
C GLU A 179 -24.21 20.70 3.58
N TYR A 180 -23.12 21.22 4.16
CA TYR A 180 -22.31 22.29 3.58
C TYR A 180 -21.89 21.95 2.15
N LEU A 181 -21.49 20.71 1.90
CA LEU A 181 -21.02 20.28 0.58
C LEU A 181 -22.16 20.07 -0.41
N ASN A 182 -23.31 19.54 0.02
CA ASN A 182 -24.27 18.94 -0.91
C ASN A 182 -25.69 19.54 -0.87
N ALA A 183 -26.09 20.22 0.20
CA ALA A 183 -27.45 20.74 0.30
C ALA A 183 -27.70 21.87 -0.73
N PRO A 184 -28.82 21.85 -1.47
CA PRO A 184 -29.23 22.96 -2.33
C PRO A 184 -29.39 24.27 -1.54
N LEU A 185 -29.11 25.41 -2.19
CA LEU A 185 -29.36 26.71 -1.58
C LEU A 185 -30.84 26.88 -1.21
N GLY A 186 -31.12 27.53 -0.08
CA GLY A 186 -32.48 27.64 0.47
C GLY A 186 -33.01 26.40 1.20
N THR A 187 -32.22 25.32 1.31
CA THR A 187 -32.56 24.13 2.13
C THR A 187 -31.77 24.08 3.43
N ASN A 188 -32.31 23.41 4.43
CA ASN A 188 -31.68 23.16 5.74
C ASN A 188 -32.13 21.79 6.28
N PRO A 189 -31.69 20.68 5.64
CA PRO A 189 -32.19 19.34 5.95
C PRO A 189 -31.90 18.90 7.38
N ASP A 190 -30.85 19.42 8.02
CA ASP A 190 -30.54 19.12 9.42
C ASP A 190 -31.27 20.03 10.44
N GLY A 191 -31.90 21.11 9.97
CA GLY A 191 -32.64 22.06 10.81
C GLY A 191 -31.76 22.95 11.70
N GLY A 192 -30.45 22.77 11.70
CA GLY A 192 -29.47 23.58 12.43
C GLY A 192 -29.04 24.84 11.68
N ILE A 193 -27.72 25.10 11.66
CA ILE A 193 -27.15 26.15 10.81
C ILE A 193 -27.39 25.78 9.36
N ALA A 194 -28.06 26.64 8.58
CA ALA A 194 -28.26 26.42 7.14
C ALA A 194 -26.91 26.45 6.40
N TRP A 195 -26.27 25.30 6.24
CA TRP A 195 -24.89 25.22 5.76
C TRP A 195 -24.77 25.53 4.27
N ALA A 196 -25.85 25.34 3.50
CA ALA A 196 -25.92 25.80 2.11
C ALA A 196 -25.78 27.33 1.99
N GLU A 197 -26.38 28.09 2.91
CA GLU A 197 -26.25 29.56 2.96
C GLU A 197 -24.83 29.97 3.36
N VAL A 198 -24.21 29.24 4.28
CA VAL A 198 -22.80 29.46 4.65
C VAL A 198 -21.88 29.18 3.46
N ARG A 199 -22.13 28.10 2.70
CA ARG A 199 -21.39 27.77 1.46
C ARG A 199 -21.54 28.89 0.42
N ALA A 200 -22.75 29.39 0.22
CA ALA A 200 -23.02 30.51 -0.69
C ALA A 200 -22.27 31.78 -0.29
N LYS A 201 -22.33 32.16 1.00
CA LYS A 201 -21.56 33.29 1.56
C LYS A 201 -20.04 33.12 1.42
N ASN A 202 -19.57 31.88 1.44
CA ASN A 202 -18.17 31.55 1.18
C ASN A 202 -17.79 31.54 -0.32
N GLY A 203 -18.72 31.94 -1.20
CA GLY A 203 -18.49 32.16 -2.63
C GLY A 203 -18.81 30.95 -3.51
N HIS A 204 -19.64 30.02 -3.05
CA HIS A 204 -20.07 28.88 -3.86
C HIS A 204 -21.54 28.50 -3.59
N PRO A 205 -22.52 29.12 -4.29
CA PRO A 205 -23.94 28.86 -4.04
C PRO A 205 -24.36 27.44 -4.42
N GLU A 206 -23.83 26.88 -5.50
CA GLU A 206 -24.19 25.54 -5.97
C GLU A 206 -23.69 24.42 -5.04
N PRO A 207 -24.41 23.30 -4.92
CA PRO A 207 -23.88 22.08 -4.32
C PRO A 207 -22.59 21.60 -5.01
N TYR A 208 -21.65 21.07 -4.23
CA TYR A 208 -20.46 20.40 -4.75
C TYR A 208 -20.74 18.96 -5.21
N GLY A 209 -21.75 18.29 -4.65
CA GLY A 209 -22.16 16.95 -5.04
C GLY A 209 -21.12 15.87 -4.70
N VAL A 210 -20.48 15.99 -3.53
CA VAL A 210 -19.50 15.01 -3.04
C VAL A 210 -20.23 13.72 -2.67
N GLU A 211 -19.85 12.60 -3.32
CA GLU A 211 -20.49 11.31 -3.06
C GLU A 211 -19.71 10.45 -2.06
N TRP A 212 -18.37 10.54 -2.02
CA TRP A 212 -17.54 9.61 -1.27
C TRP A 212 -16.93 10.26 -0.04
N PHE A 213 -17.26 9.69 1.13
CA PHE A 213 -16.76 10.12 2.42
C PHE A 213 -16.11 8.93 3.14
N GLU A 214 -14.98 9.17 3.79
CA GLU A 214 -14.31 8.18 4.63
C GLU A 214 -14.54 8.50 6.10
N PHE A 215 -14.88 7.52 6.92
CA PHE A 215 -14.96 7.72 8.36
C PHE A 215 -13.63 7.39 9.03
N GLY A 216 -12.79 8.42 9.19
CA GLY A 216 -11.48 8.32 9.81
C GLY A 216 -10.37 7.91 8.84
N ASN A 217 -9.14 7.98 9.35
CA ASN A 217 -7.90 7.59 8.67
C ASN A 217 -7.09 6.74 9.65
N GLU A 218 -6.69 5.52 9.29
CA GLU A 218 -5.75 4.72 10.10
C GLU A 218 -6.09 4.61 11.60
N VAL A 219 -7.38 4.70 11.96
CA VAL A 219 -7.86 4.79 13.36
C VAL A 219 -7.41 3.61 14.24
N ARG A 220 -7.06 2.49 13.60
CA ARG A 220 -6.72 1.22 14.24
C ARG A 220 -5.29 1.14 14.77
N HIS A 221 -4.40 2.08 14.46
CA HIS A 221 -3.01 2.07 14.92
C HIS A 221 -2.49 3.46 15.26
N GLY A 222 -1.26 3.56 15.78
CA GLY A 222 -0.59 4.83 16.03
C GLY A 222 -1.08 5.59 17.26
N ASN A 223 -0.30 6.59 17.69
CA ASN A 223 -0.74 7.54 18.70
C ASN A 223 -1.43 8.72 18.00
N HIS A 224 -2.74 8.79 18.13
CA HIS A 224 -3.57 9.82 17.52
C HIS A 224 -4.30 10.61 18.59
N ARG A 225 -3.93 11.88 18.79
CA ARG A 225 -4.48 12.74 19.85
C ARG A 225 -4.43 12.10 21.25
N ASN A 226 -3.31 11.45 21.60
CA ASN A 226 -3.11 10.70 22.85
C ASN A 226 -3.97 9.45 23.00
N ILE A 227 -4.71 9.07 21.95
CA ILE A 227 -5.40 7.78 21.85
C ILE A 227 -4.46 6.83 21.12
N LEU A 228 -3.98 5.82 21.84
CA LEU A 228 -3.03 4.84 21.32
C LEU A 228 -3.68 3.76 20.46
N TYR A 229 -5.01 3.62 20.57
CA TYR A 229 -5.80 2.60 19.89
C TYR A 229 -7.29 2.89 20.05
N VAL A 230 -8.03 2.60 19.00
CA VAL A 230 -9.49 2.68 18.99
C VAL A 230 -10.05 1.26 19.03
N ASP A 231 -10.90 0.97 20.02
CA ASP A 231 -11.60 -0.31 20.08
C ASP A 231 -12.49 -0.47 18.83
N PRO A 232 -12.45 -1.61 18.13
CA PRO A 232 -13.24 -1.81 16.92
C PRO A 232 -14.76 -1.67 17.14
N ARG A 233 -15.28 -1.95 18.34
CA ARG A 233 -16.71 -1.84 18.67
C ARG A 233 -17.12 -0.39 18.84
N GLU A 234 -16.31 0.38 19.55
CA GLU A 234 -16.49 1.84 19.67
C GLU A 234 -16.48 2.50 18.29
N TYR A 235 -15.50 2.14 17.44
CA TYR A 235 -15.44 2.62 16.07
C TYR A 235 -16.70 2.27 15.27
N ALA A 236 -17.13 1.00 15.33
CA ALA A 236 -18.30 0.52 14.60
C ALA A 236 -19.61 1.18 15.05
N ASN A 237 -19.82 1.32 16.35
CA ASN A 237 -21.01 1.97 16.90
C ASN A 237 -21.08 3.45 16.49
N ARG A 238 -19.95 4.15 16.61
CA ARG A 238 -19.87 5.55 16.18
C ARG A 238 -20.00 5.71 14.66
N TYR A 239 -19.47 4.76 13.88
CA TYR A 239 -19.70 4.72 12.43
C TYR A 239 -21.19 4.66 12.11
N LEU A 240 -21.95 3.78 12.78
CA LEU A 240 -23.40 3.64 12.56
C LEU A 240 -24.17 4.91 12.93
N GLU A 241 -23.83 5.56 14.04
CA GLU A 241 -24.39 6.85 14.45
C GLU A 241 -24.14 7.93 13.39
N CYS A 242 -22.86 8.15 13.05
CA CYS A 242 -22.45 9.14 12.05
C CYS A 242 -23.09 8.88 10.69
N ARG A 243 -23.15 7.61 10.27
CA ARG A 243 -23.80 7.23 9.01
C ARG A 243 -25.28 7.59 9.02
N GLN A 244 -26.00 7.36 10.11
CA GLN A 244 -27.43 7.67 10.18
C GLN A 244 -27.66 9.17 9.97
N LEU A 245 -26.92 10.03 10.68
CA LEU A 245 -27.04 11.49 10.54
C LEU A 245 -26.66 11.96 9.13
N ILE A 246 -25.55 11.46 8.58
CA ILE A 246 -25.13 11.78 7.21
C ILE A 246 -26.19 11.40 6.17
N LYS A 247 -26.82 10.23 6.30
CA LYS A 247 -27.86 9.77 5.37
C LYS A 247 -29.18 10.53 5.52
N ASN A 248 -29.46 11.10 6.69
CA ASN A 248 -30.62 11.99 6.88
C ASN A 248 -30.43 13.30 6.09
N VAL A 249 -29.19 13.82 6.05
CA VAL A 249 -28.82 15.03 5.30
C VAL A 249 -28.77 14.77 3.79
N ASP A 250 -28.06 13.73 3.37
CA ASP A 250 -27.92 13.35 1.96
C ASP A 250 -27.94 11.83 1.77
N PRO A 251 -29.07 11.25 1.33
CA PRO A 251 -29.17 9.82 1.05
C PRO A 251 -28.19 9.30 0.00
N LYS A 252 -27.66 10.17 -0.89
CA LYS A 252 -26.69 9.81 -1.93
C LYS A 252 -25.25 9.75 -1.42
N ALA A 253 -24.94 10.39 -0.29
CA ALA A 253 -23.62 10.33 0.32
C ALA A 253 -23.28 8.89 0.70
N LYS A 254 -22.08 8.42 0.35
CA LYS A 254 -21.56 7.08 0.68
C LYS A 254 -20.47 7.19 1.72
N LEU A 255 -20.59 6.42 2.80
CA LEU A 255 -19.64 6.42 3.91
C LEU A 255 -18.81 5.14 3.94
N GLY A 256 -17.49 5.29 3.86
CA GLY A 256 -16.53 4.21 3.95
C GLY A 256 -16.07 3.93 5.37
N ALA A 257 -15.89 2.66 5.72
CA ALA A 257 -15.30 2.24 7.00
C ALA A 257 -13.83 1.85 6.83
N VAL A 258 -12.97 2.29 7.75
CA VAL A 258 -11.57 1.85 7.82
C VAL A 258 -11.53 0.36 8.09
N ILE A 259 -10.65 -0.35 7.39
CA ILE A 259 -10.28 -1.74 7.67
C ILE A 259 -8.75 -1.91 7.62
N GLY A 260 -8.29 -3.05 8.12
CA GLY A 260 -6.95 -3.57 8.03
C GLY A 260 -6.96 -4.98 7.45
N GLU A 261 -5.81 -5.38 6.93
CA GLU A 261 -5.58 -6.72 6.40
C GLU A 261 -4.32 -7.32 6.99
N SER A 262 -4.19 -8.62 6.74
CA SER A 262 -2.96 -9.36 6.88
C SER A 262 -2.70 -10.11 5.57
N PRO A 263 -1.53 -10.76 5.41
CA PRO A 263 -1.27 -11.65 4.26
C PRO A 263 -2.34 -12.72 4.04
N TYR A 264 -3.22 -12.91 5.00
CA TYR A 264 -4.21 -13.97 5.09
C TYR A 264 -5.66 -13.53 4.89
N GLY A 265 -5.95 -12.23 4.71
CA GLY A 265 -7.32 -11.73 4.62
C GLY A 265 -7.58 -10.55 5.56
N LEU A 266 -8.82 -10.37 6.02
CA LEU A 266 -9.14 -9.33 7.01
C LEU A 266 -8.43 -9.62 8.32
N ASP A 267 -7.98 -8.58 9.02
CA ASP A 267 -7.46 -8.74 10.39
C ASP A 267 -8.61 -8.83 11.42
N TRP A 268 -8.27 -9.26 12.64
CA TRP A 268 -9.20 -9.35 13.76
C TRP A 268 -10.01 -8.07 14.01
N TRP A 269 -9.35 -6.90 13.96
CA TRP A 269 -9.98 -5.61 14.21
C TRP A 269 -11.09 -5.36 13.17
N SER A 270 -10.80 -5.64 11.91
CA SER A 270 -11.72 -5.44 10.78
C SER A 270 -12.89 -6.41 10.82
N ARG A 271 -12.64 -7.68 11.13
CA ARG A 271 -13.73 -8.66 11.31
C ARG A 271 -14.67 -8.22 12.43
N THR A 272 -14.15 -7.65 13.52
CA THR A 272 -14.96 -7.11 14.60
C THR A 272 -15.82 -5.92 14.15
N VAL A 273 -15.23 -4.95 13.45
CA VAL A 273 -15.97 -3.79 12.91
C VAL A 273 -17.08 -4.24 11.97
N LEU A 274 -16.76 -5.11 11.00
CA LEU A 274 -17.68 -5.53 9.95
C LEU A 274 -18.81 -6.41 10.49
N ASN A 275 -18.58 -7.18 11.56
CA ASN A 275 -19.64 -7.94 12.23
C ASN A 275 -20.69 -7.04 12.91
N ILE A 276 -20.34 -5.81 13.24
CA ILE A 276 -21.26 -4.82 13.85
C ILE A 276 -21.90 -3.96 12.75
N VAL A 277 -21.10 -3.41 11.84
CA VAL A 277 -21.57 -2.51 10.78
C VAL A 277 -22.42 -3.25 9.73
N LYS A 278 -22.05 -4.50 9.40
CA LYS A 278 -22.73 -5.38 8.44
C LYS A 278 -23.05 -4.69 7.11
N ASP A 279 -24.29 -4.77 6.64
CA ASP A 279 -24.76 -4.31 5.32
C ASP A 279 -24.88 -2.79 5.19
N LYS A 280 -24.67 -2.05 6.30
CA LYS A 280 -24.70 -0.59 6.31
C LYS A 280 -23.45 0.05 5.71
N VAL A 281 -22.33 -0.67 5.60
CA VAL A 281 -21.12 -0.12 4.97
C VAL A 281 -21.33 0.09 3.46
N ASP A 282 -21.05 1.29 2.95
CA ASP A 282 -21.16 1.57 1.50
C ASP A 282 -19.90 1.10 0.74
N PHE A 283 -18.72 1.20 1.36
CA PHE A 283 -17.44 0.67 0.89
C PHE A 283 -16.43 0.55 2.05
N VAL A 284 -15.36 -0.20 1.88
CA VAL A 284 -14.29 -0.31 2.89
C VAL A 284 -13.01 0.40 2.44
N ILE A 285 -12.25 0.93 3.39
CA ILE A 285 -11.07 1.75 3.15
C ILE A 285 -9.83 0.93 3.52
N LEU A 286 -8.93 0.75 2.55
CA LEU A 286 -7.72 -0.06 2.69
C LEU A 286 -6.48 0.73 2.28
N HIS A 287 -5.40 0.61 3.07
CA HIS A 287 -4.09 1.19 2.75
C HIS A 287 -3.10 0.08 2.41
N ILE A 288 -2.34 0.22 1.32
CA ILE A 288 -1.43 -0.82 0.82
C ILE A 288 -0.01 -0.26 0.70
N TYR A 289 0.85 -0.68 1.62
CA TYR A 289 2.27 -0.37 1.59
C TYR A 289 3.06 -1.64 1.78
N ARG A 290 3.87 -2.03 0.80
CA ARG A 290 4.65 -3.28 0.87
C ARG A 290 6.07 -3.08 0.33
N PRO A 291 7.04 -3.88 0.80
CA PRO A 291 7.07 -4.55 2.11
C PRO A 291 7.15 -3.52 3.26
N HIS A 292 6.72 -3.87 4.47
CA HIS A 292 6.67 -2.96 5.63
C HIS A 292 8.05 -2.65 6.24
N TYR A 293 8.88 -1.83 5.59
CA TYR A 293 10.16 -1.29 6.12
C TYR A 293 10.00 0.10 6.76
N TRP A 294 9.32 0.17 7.91
CA TRP A 294 8.95 1.42 8.60
C TRP A 294 10.03 2.07 9.50
N SER A 295 11.30 1.74 9.30
CA SER A 295 12.42 2.39 10.01
C SER A 295 13.50 2.80 9.02
N ASN A 296 14.25 3.84 9.36
CA ASN A 296 15.50 4.20 8.66
C ASN A 296 16.73 3.52 9.29
N GLU A 297 16.48 2.54 10.16
CA GLU A 297 17.49 1.71 10.79
C GLU A 297 17.56 0.43 9.93
N ASN A 298 18.77 0.05 9.52
CA ASN A 298 19.10 -0.99 8.51
C ASN A 298 19.16 -0.46 7.06
N GLU A 299 20.37 -0.47 6.51
CA GLU A 299 20.62 -0.28 5.08
C GLU A 299 20.39 -1.61 4.37
N ILE A 300 19.25 -1.75 3.69
CA ILE A 300 18.99 -2.90 2.80
C ILE A 300 19.53 -2.58 1.39
N PRO A 301 20.31 -3.48 0.77
CA PRO A 301 20.71 -3.31 -0.62
C PRO A 301 19.50 -3.20 -1.55
N ALA A 302 19.57 -2.29 -2.52
CA ALA A 302 18.45 -2.04 -3.43
C ALA A 302 17.96 -3.32 -4.13
N LYS A 303 18.90 -4.19 -4.54
CA LYS A 303 18.60 -5.46 -5.20
C LYS A 303 17.69 -6.34 -4.32
N GLU A 304 18.08 -6.56 -3.07
CA GLU A 304 17.34 -7.39 -2.12
C GLU A 304 15.95 -6.80 -1.85
N LEU A 305 15.88 -5.50 -1.58
CA LEU A 305 14.61 -4.81 -1.34
C LEU A 305 13.65 -4.95 -2.53
N PHE A 306 14.13 -4.73 -3.76
CA PHE A 306 13.27 -4.74 -4.93
C PHE A 306 12.92 -6.15 -5.43
N GLU A 307 13.75 -7.17 -5.18
CA GLU A 307 13.37 -8.57 -5.41
C GLU A 307 12.18 -8.97 -4.52
N ILE A 308 12.22 -8.58 -3.23
CA ILE A 308 11.11 -8.77 -2.28
C ILE A 308 9.88 -7.95 -2.70
N THR A 309 10.10 -6.67 -3.03
CA THR A 309 9.00 -5.74 -3.36
C THR A 309 8.26 -6.20 -4.62
N LEU A 310 8.97 -6.62 -5.67
CA LEU A 310 8.37 -7.03 -6.95
C LEU A 310 7.74 -8.44 -6.90
N ALA A 311 7.96 -9.19 -5.82
CA ALA A 311 7.25 -10.44 -5.53
C ALA A 311 5.86 -10.20 -4.91
N SER A 312 5.64 -9.04 -4.28
CA SER A 312 4.41 -8.75 -3.54
C SER A 312 3.14 -8.51 -4.36
N PRO A 313 3.14 -7.97 -5.61
CA PRO A 313 1.91 -7.60 -6.30
C PRO A 313 0.90 -8.74 -6.48
N ASP A 314 1.34 -9.94 -6.87
CA ASP A 314 0.42 -11.08 -7.04
C ASP A 314 -0.09 -11.60 -5.68
N GLN A 315 0.70 -11.47 -4.61
CA GLN A 315 0.23 -11.74 -3.24
C GLN A 315 -0.82 -10.70 -2.80
N ILE A 316 -0.62 -9.42 -3.14
CA ILE A 316 -1.59 -8.35 -2.87
C ILE A 316 -2.89 -8.60 -3.62
N LYS A 317 -2.83 -9.07 -4.88
CA LYS A 317 -4.03 -9.49 -5.62
C LYS A 317 -4.79 -10.56 -4.87
N ASP A 318 -4.10 -11.60 -4.44
CA ASP A 318 -4.69 -12.72 -3.70
C ASP A 318 -5.25 -12.30 -2.33
N ILE A 319 -4.58 -11.38 -1.62
CA ILE A 319 -5.11 -10.75 -0.39
C ILE A 319 -6.40 -9.99 -0.68
N LEU A 320 -6.44 -9.17 -1.74
CA LEU A 320 -7.64 -8.41 -2.11
C LEU A 320 -8.81 -9.36 -2.43
N GLU A 321 -8.56 -10.48 -3.12
CA GLU A 321 -9.60 -11.47 -3.40
C GLU A 321 -10.08 -12.21 -2.13
N ARG A 322 -9.17 -12.53 -1.21
CA ARG A 322 -9.54 -13.08 0.11
C ARG A 322 -10.39 -12.10 0.91
N VAL A 323 -9.95 -10.85 1.03
CA VAL A 323 -10.70 -9.78 1.69
C VAL A 323 -12.08 -9.63 1.05
N GLY A 324 -12.15 -9.60 -0.29
CA GLY A 324 -13.42 -9.55 -1.02
C GLY A 324 -14.35 -10.73 -0.73
N LYS A 325 -13.81 -11.95 -0.64
CA LYS A 325 -14.55 -13.16 -0.29
C LYS A 325 -15.05 -13.12 1.15
N GLU A 326 -14.20 -12.73 2.10
CA GLU A 326 -14.57 -12.60 3.52
C GLU A 326 -15.63 -11.51 3.72
N LEU A 327 -15.48 -10.35 3.06
CA LEU A 327 -16.51 -9.30 3.06
C LEU A 327 -17.84 -9.83 2.55
N LYS A 328 -17.84 -10.56 1.43
CA LYS A 328 -19.06 -11.17 0.87
C LYS A 328 -19.67 -12.18 1.85
N ASN A 329 -18.87 -12.98 2.54
CA ASN A 329 -19.36 -13.96 3.51
C ASN A 329 -19.94 -13.30 4.77
N LEU A 330 -19.28 -12.26 5.29
CA LEU A 330 -19.73 -11.56 6.50
C LEU A 330 -20.99 -10.72 6.24
N ILE A 331 -21.11 -10.11 5.07
CA ILE A 331 -22.13 -9.09 4.77
C ILE A 331 -23.25 -9.63 3.87
N GLY A 332 -22.99 -10.71 3.13
CA GLY A 332 -23.94 -11.31 2.18
C GLY A 332 -23.94 -10.68 0.78
N LYS A 333 -23.14 -9.63 0.54
CA LYS A 333 -22.99 -8.96 -0.78
C LYS A 333 -21.56 -8.52 -1.04
N LYS A 334 -21.19 -8.32 -2.32
CA LYS A 334 -19.90 -7.72 -2.69
C LYS A 334 -19.88 -6.26 -2.25
N ILE A 335 -18.90 -5.89 -1.43
CA ILE A 335 -18.65 -4.51 -1.01
C ILE A 335 -17.42 -3.97 -1.74
N PRO A 336 -17.48 -2.77 -2.34
CA PRO A 336 -16.32 -2.17 -2.97
C PRO A 336 -15.20 -1.84 -1.97
N ILE A 337 -13.95 -2.01 -2.41
CA ILE A 337 -12.74 -1.61 -1.68
C ILE A 337 -12.23 -0.30 -2.27
N ALA A 338 -12.09 0.73 -1.45
CA ALA A 338 -11.39 1.96 -1.78
C ALA A 338 -9.94 1.86 -1.27
N ILE A 339 -8.97 1.82 -2.19
CA ILE A 339 -7.54 1.77 -1.85
C ILE A 339 -7.02 3.20 -1.78
N THR A 340 -7.24 3.86 -0.67
CA THR A 340 -7.16 5.32 -0.57
C THR A 340 -5.75 5.82 -0.26
N GLU A 341 -4.85 4.90 0.10
CA GLU A 341 -3.41 5.12 0.16
C GLU A 341 -2.67 3.89 -0.35
N TYR A 342 -1.75 4.08 -1.30
CA TYR A 342 -0.76 3.06 -1.63
C TYR A 342 0.57 3.67 -2.07
N ASN A 343 1.67 3.01 -1.69
CA ASN A 343 3.03 3.23 -2.18
C ASN A 343 3.97 2.07 -1.76
N GLY A 344 5.26 2.15 -2.07
CA GLY A 344 6.28 1.32 -1.44
C GLY A 344 6.38 1.57 0.07
N GLY A 345 6.44 0.52 0.88
CA GLY A 345 6.41 0.58 2.34
C GLY A 345 7.76 0.85 3.01
N TYR A 346 8.62 1.70 2.46
CA TYR A 346 10.00 1.87 2.91
C TYR A 346 10.35 3.32 3.30
N MET A 347 10.97 3.48 4.47
CA MET A 347 11.41 4.78 5.01
C MET A 347 12.90 5.06 4.88
N GLN A 348 13.66 4.20 4.20
CA GLN A 348 15.10 4.36 4.00
C GLN A 348 15.41 5.64 3.20
N GLU A 349 16.43 6.37 3.63
CA GLU A 349 16.98 7.53 2.92
C GLU A 349 18.34 7.26 2.27
N LYS A 350 19.00 6.15 2.62
CA LYS A 350 20.32 5.76 2.13
C LYS A 350 20.28 4.46 1.32
N PRO A 351 21.11 4.33 0.26
CA PRO A 351 21.97 5.39 -0.30
C PRO A 351 21.15 6.49 -0.98
N VAL A 352 19.88 6.21 -1.28
CA VAL A 352 18.88 7.15 -1.78
C VAL A 352 17.52 6.84 -1.15
N PRO A 353 16.58 7.80 -1.17
CA PRO A 353 15.18 7.51 -0.86
C PRO A 353 14.58 6.54 -1.89
N TYR A 354 14.57 5.24 -1.60
CA TYR A 354 14.06 4.22 -2.53
C TYR A 354 12.59 4.48 -2.95
N ARG A 355 11.79 5.13 -2.10
CA ARG A 355 10.41 5.55 -2.41
C ARG A 355 10.31 6.51 -3.61
N HIS A 356 11.41 7.07 -4.06
CA HIS A 356 11.49 7.93 -5.23
C HIS A 356 12.26 7.29 -6.39
N SER A 357 12.61 6.00 -6.32
CA SER A 357 13.43 5.34 -7.32
C SER A 357 12.63 4.65 -8.43
N LEU A 358 13.35 4.24 -9.48
CA LEU A 358 12.83 3.40 -10.56
C LEU A 358 12.21 2.10 -10.04
N GLY A 359 12.82 1.45 -9.05
CA GLY A 359 12.28 0.23 -8.46
C GLY A 359 10.90 0.41 -7.82
N ASN A 360 10.67 1.54 -7.14
CA ASN A 360 9.32 1.86 -6.68
C ASN A 360 8.37 2.09 -7.85
N ALA A 361 8.82 2.76 -8.91
CA ALA A 361 8.00 2.97 -10.10
C ALA A 361 7.56 1.64 -10.76
N LEU A 362 8.43 0.64 -10.82
CA LEU A 362 8.08 -0.71 -11.28
C LEU A 362 7.02 -1.36 -10.38
N PHE A 363 7.18 -1.23 -9.06
CA PHE A 363 6.20 -1.72 -8.10
C PHE A 363 4.84 -1.05 -8.28
N ILE A 364 4.80 0.28 -8.41
CA ILE A 364 3.56 1.03 -8.69
C ILE A 364 2.93 0.60 -10.01
N ALA A 365 3.72 0.37 -11.06
CA ALA A 365 3.20 -0.06 -12.36
C ALA A 365 2.53 -1.44 -12.28
N ASP A 366 3.09 -2.35 -11.47
CA ASP A 366 2.54 -3.69 -11.27
C ASP A 366 1.32 -3.68 -10.31
N LEU A 367 1.32 -2.82 -9.29
CA LEU A 367 0.12 -2.57 -8.47
C LEU A 367 -1.05 -2.04 -9.31
N LEU A 368 -0.81 -1.13 -10.25
CA LEU A 368 -1.86 -0.67 -11.17
C LEU A 368 -2.43 -1.84 -12.00
N ARG A 369 -1.60 -2.77 -12.48
CA ARG A 369 -2.10 -4.00 -13.12
C ARG A 369 -3.00 -4.79 -12.17
N VAL A 370 -2.57 -4.97 -10.91
CA VAL A 370 -3.35 -5.70 -9.90
C VAL A 370 -4.71 -5.03 -9.66
N PHE A 371 -4.74 -3.72 -9.43
CA PHE A 371 -6.00 -3.00 -9.16
C PHE A 371 -6.93 -2.99 -10.37
N ILE A 372 -6.39 -2.90 -11.59
CA ILE A 372 -7.17 -2.93 -12.83
C ILE A 372 -7.77 -4.32 -13.10
N THR A 373 -7.10 -5.39 -12.65
CA THR A 373 -7.49 -6.79 -12.93
C THR A 373 -8.03 -7.54 -11.72
N ALA A 374 -8.32 -6.83 -10.62
CA ALA A 374 -8.96 -7.38 -9.45
C ALA A 374 -10.40 -7.79 -9.79
N GLU A 375 -10.83 -8.95 -9.30
CA GLU A 375 -12.20 -9.45 -9.42
C GLU A 375 -13.09 -8.92 -8.30
N VAL A 376 -12.48 -8.61 -7.15
CA VAL A 376 -13.11 -7.81 -6.11
C VAL A 376 -13.35 -6.38 -6.63
N PRO A 377 -14.54 -5.78 -6.39
CA PRO A 377 -14.81 -4.45 -6.88
C PRO A 377 -13.90 -3.41 -6.21
N ILE A 378 -13.01 -2.80 -6.98
CA ILE A 378 -12.22 -1.64 -6.52
C ILE A 378 -13.00 -0.37 -6.84
N LEU A 379 -13.35 0.41 -5.81
CA LEU A 379 -14.06 1.69 -5.96
C LEU A 379 -13.14 2.72 -6.62
N CYS A 380 -11.98 2.94 -6.00
CA CYS A 380 -10.91 3.82 -6.45
C CYS A 380 -9.57 3.34 -5.89
N ALA A 381 -8.47 3.85 -6.45
CA ALA A 381 -7.14 3.70 -5.88
C ALA A 381 -6.42 5.06 -5.91
N ASN A 382 -5.74 5.42 -4.82
CA ASN A 382 -5.14 6.73 -4.65
C ASN A 382 -3.66 6.62 -4.27
N HIS A 383 -2.77 6.89 -5.22
CA HIS A 383 -1.33 6.87 -4.95
C HIS A 383 -0.97 7.99 -3.97
N TRP A 384 -0.30 7.61 -2.90
CA TRP A 384 0.20 8.54 -1.91
C TRP A 384 1.60 8.98 -2.32
N ASN A 385 1.85 10.20 -2.79
CA ASN A 385 0.96 11.36 -2.91
C ASN A 385 1.27 12.13 -4.22
N PHE A 386 0.48 13.15 -4.58
CA PHE A 386 0.69 13.89 -5.83
C PHE A 386 1.95 14.77 -5.79
N SER A 387 2.02 15.73 -4.87
CA SER A 387 3.11 16.71 -4.81
C SER A 387 3.67 16.94 -3.41
N ASN A 388 4.98 17.18 -3.33
CA ASN A 388 5.76 17.66 -2.18
C ASN A 388 5.71 16.85 -0.87
N ALA A 389 4.80 15.89 -0.70
CA ALA A 389 4.76 14.97 0.43
C ALA A 389 5.89 13.95 0.45
N TYR A 390 5.98 13.22 1.55
CA TYR A 390 7.03 12.23 1.80
C TYR A 390 7.16 11.17 0.69
N HIS A 391 6.04 10.77 0.07
CA HIS A 391 5.98 9.81 -1.05
C HIS A 391 5.56 10.49 -2.38
N SER A 392 5.73 11.80 -2.51
CA SER A 392 5.22 12.53 -3.68
C SER A 392 5.91 12.12 -4.98
N MET A 393 5.17 12.17 -6.09
CA MET A 393 5.71 11.91 -7.43
C MET A 393 6.15 13.19 -8.17
N VAL A 394 5.75 14.37 -7.68
CA VAL A 394 6.25 15.67 -8.14
C VAL A 394 6.79 16.46 -6.96
N TYR A 395 7.94 17.10 -7.12
CA TYR A 395 8.63 17.79 -6.04
C TYR A 395 9.14 19.17 -6.47
N ASN A 396 9.03 20.16 -5.61
CA ASN A 396 9.70 21.45 -5.72
C ASN A 396 10.16 21.86 -4.31
N PRO A 397 11.47 22.02 -4.04
CA PRO A 397 11.96 22.40 -2.71
C PRO A 397 11.56 23.82 -2.26
N ASP A 398 11.25 24.71 -3.21
CA ASP A 398 10.98 26.13 -2.97
C ASP A 398 9.50 26.52 -3.17
N TYR A 399 8.59 25.54 -3.26
CA TYR A 399 7.17 25.80 -3.57
C TYR A 399 6.49 26.79 -2.60
N MET A 400 6.84 26.75 -1.31
CA MET A 400 6.29 27.67 -0.29
C MET A 400 6.77 29.12 -0.46
N LYS A 401 7.79 29.36 -1.29
CA LYS A 401 8.23 30.71 -1.68
C LYS A 401 7.58 31.18 -2.98
N GLY A 402 6.65 30.39 -3.55
CA GLY A 402 6.02 30.69 -4.84
C GLY A 402 6.98 30.68 -6.02
N ARG A 403 8.15 30.03 -5.88
CA ARG A 403 9.21 30.00 -6.90
C ARG A 403 9.79 28.60 -7.09
N GLY A 404 10.75 28.49 -8.00
CA GLY A 404 11.43 27.23 -8.29
C GLY A 404 10.67 26.35 -9.28
N ARG A 405 11.35 25.31 -9.74
CA ARG A 405 10.82 24.38 -10.74
C ARG A 405 10.24 23.13 -10.08
N TYR A 406 9.22 22.56 -10.69
CA TYR A 406 8.73 21.23 -10.33
C TYR A 406 9.49 20.12 -11.08
N TYR A 407 9.90 19.11 -10.34
CA TYR A 407 10.67 17.95 -10.78
C TYR A 407 9.77 16.72 -10.75
N LYS A 408 9.76 15.96 -11.85
CA LYS A 408 9.04 14.68 -11.95
C LYS A 408 9.91 13.55 -11.43
N ARG A 409 9.37 12.75 -10.51
CA ARG A 409 9.99 11.51 -10.01
C ARG A 409 9.57 10.32 -10.86
N PRO A 410 10.31 9.20 -10.82
CA PRO A 410 9.99 7.95 -11.50
C PRO A 410 8.49 7.56 -11.49
N ASN A 411 7.85 7.62 -10.32
CA ASN A 411 6.43 7.27 -10.18
C ASN A 411 5.50 8.09 -11.10
N TYR A 412 5.82 9.37 -11.38
CA TYR A 412 5.00 10.21 -12.26
C TYR A 412 4.92 9.62 -13.68
N TYR A 413 6.04 9.10 -14.18
CA TYR A 413 6.11 8.55 -15.53
C TYR A 413 5.28 7.27 -15.69
N VAL A 414 5.06 6.52 -14.61
CA VAL A 414 4.16 5.36 -14.63
C VAL A 414 2.72 5.80 -14.94
N PHE A 415 2.24 6.84 -14.26
CA PHE A 415 0.91 7.39 -14.55
C PHE A 415 0.85 8.06 -15.93
N ASP A 416 1.93 8.70 -16.40
CA ASP A 416 2.02 9.23 -17.78
C ASP A 416 1.87 8.09 -18.82
N LEU A 417 2.52 6.94 -18.59
CA LEU A 417 2.39 5.75 -19.46
C LEU A 417 0.95 5.22 -19.47
N TYR A 418 0.32 5.02 -18.31
CA TYR A 418 -1.06 4.51 -18.26
C TYR A 418 -2.08 5.53 -18.82
N ALA A 419 -1.89 6.82 -18.56
CA ALA A 419 -2.82 7.84 -19.04
C ALA A 419 -2.80 7.99 -20.56
N ASN A 420 -1.62 7.87 -21.18
CA ASN A 420 -1.42 8.22 -22.59
C ASN A 420 -1.18 7.01 -23.52
N HIS A 421 -0.85 5.84 -22.95
CA HIS A 421 -0.51 4.62 -23.70
C HIS A 421 -1.22 3.37 -23.14
N PHE A 422 -2.44 3.54 -22.62
CA PHE A 422 -3.31 2.45 -22.22
C PHE A 422 -4.76 2.73 -22.61
N GLY A 423 -5.45 1.72 -23.11
CA GLY A 423 -6.84 1.76 -23.51
C GLY A 423 -7.81 1.67 -22.33
N ASN A 424 -9.09 1.83 -22.61
CA ASN A 424 -10.15 1.83 -21.60
C ASN A 424 -10.97 0.52 -21.57
N ILE A 425 -10.64 -0.44 -22.43
CA ILE A 425 -11.27 -1.75 -22.53
C ILE A 425 -10.17 -2.80 -22.37
N LEU A 426 -10.29 -3.69 -21.40
CA LEU A 426 -9.32 -4.74 -21.13
C LEU A 426 -9.45 -5.89 -22.13
N LEU A 427 -8.30 -6.43 -22.54
CA LEU A 427 -8.20 -7.61 -23.38
C LEU A 427 -7.72 -8.80 -22.54
N ASN A 428 -8.10 -10.00 -22.94
CA ASN A 428 -7.59 -11.22 -22.32
C ASN A 428 -6.10 -11.39 -22.63
N THR A 429 -5.28 -11.43 -21.58
CA THR A 429 -3.81 -11.51 -21.68
C THR A 429 -3.30 -12.69 -20.87
N THR A 430 -2.52 -13.56 -21.50
CA THR A 430 -1.78 -14.64 -20.84
C THR A 430 -0.29 -14.34 -20.87
N VAL A 431 0.40 -14.55 -19.75
CA VAL A 431 1.85 -14.36 -19.65
C VAL A 431 2.50 -15.65 -19.17
N ARG A 432 3.53 -16.08 -19.88
CA ARG A 432 4.42 -17.18 -19.49
C ARG A 432 5.83 -16.61 -19.41
N SER A 433 6.53 -16.79 -18.32
CA SER A 433 7.84 -16.18 -18.11
C SER A 433 8.75 -17.13 -17.35
N LYS A 434 10.07 -17.03 -17.57
CA LYS A 434 11.02 -17.45 -16.54
C LYS A 434 10.64 -16.81 -15.20
N THR A 435 10.87 -17.54 -14.13
CA THR A 435 10.48 -17.15 -12.78
C THR A 435 11.71 -17.03 -11.87
N TYR A 436 11.52 -16.38 -10.72
CA TYR A 436 12.47 -16.38 -9.61
C TYR A 436 11.77 -16.76 -8.31
N SER A 437 12.54 -17.26 -7.35
CA SER A 437 12.04 -17.55 -6.01
C SER A 437 12.41 -16.41 -5.06
N GLN A 438 11.60 -16.19 -4.03
CA GLN A 438 11.87 -15.22 -2.98
C GLN A 438 11.50 -15.86 -1.62
N PRO A 439 12.39 -15.81 -0.60
CA PRO A 439 12.21 -16.52 0.68
C PRO A 439 11.15 -15.92 1.63
N GLY A 440 10.39 -14.92 1.22
CA GLY A 440 9.55 -14.09 2.09
C GLY A 440 10.37 -13.06 2.88
N TYR A 441 9.73 -12.01 3.37
CA TYR A 441 10.27 -11.11 4.39
C TYR A 441 9.16 -10.24 4.98
N ARG A 442 9.13 -10.09 6.31
CA ARG A 442 8.07 -9.39 7.07
C ARG A 442 6.66 -9.84 6.67
N ASP A 443 5.96 -9.01 5.92
CA ASP A 443 4.58 -9.13 5.48
C ASP A 443 4.45 -9.74 4.08
N ILE A 444 5.56 -10.14 3.46
CA ILE A 444 5.61 -10.88 2.20
C ILE A 444 5.91 -12.34 2.47
N LEU A 445 5.05 -13.24 2.00
CA LEU A 445 5.23 -14.67 2.17
C LEU A 445 6.24 -15.24 1.17
N PRO A 446 6.87 -16.39 1.47
CA PRO A 446 7.74 -17.07 0.52
C PRO A 446 7.00 -17.40 -0.79
N SER A 447 7.74 -17.31 -1.89
CA SER A 447 7.29 -17.63 -3.24
C SER A 447 8.36 -18.51 -3.88
N SER A 448 8.10 -19.82 -3.95
CA SER A 448 9.08 -20.81 -4.42
C SER A 448 8.36 -21.98 -5.09
N VAL A 449 9.12 -22.91 -5.68
CA VAL A 449 8.54 -24.14 -6.23
C VAL A 449 7.91 -24.92 -5.08
N LEU A 450 6.57 -24.95 -5.03
CA LEU A 450 5.82 -25.56 -3.93
C LEU A 450 6.17 -27.03 -3.74
N GLN A 451 6.33 -27.43 -2.47
CA GLN A 451 6.00 -28.80 -2.05
C GLN A 451 4.47 -28.90 -1.96
N LYS A 452 3.90 -30.00 -2.48
CA LYS A 452 2.45 -30.25 -2.44
C LYS A 452 1.97 -30.23 -0.98
N SER A 453 1.09 -29.30 -0.63
CA SER A 453 0.30 -29.37 0.60
C SER A 453 -1.09 -29.92 0.29
N ASN A 454 -1.53 -30.91 1.06
CA ASN A 454 -2.88 -31.46 0.94
C ASN A 454 -3.87 -30.45 1.53
N ILE A 455 -4.82 -29.98 0.73
CA ILE A 455 -5.91 -29.12 1.18
C ILE A 455 -6.83 -29.95 2.07
N ILE A 456 -6.75 -29.78 3.39
CA ILE A 456 -7.65 -30.41 4.35
C ILE A 456 -8.92 -29.54 4.45
N LYS A 457 -10.10 -30.15 4.33
CA LYS A 457 -11.40 -29.47 4.54
C LYS A 457 -11.54 -28.98 5.99
N ASN A 458 -12.07 -27.77 6.15
CA ASN A 458 -12.27 -27.11 7.44
C ASN A 458 -13.43 -27.73 8.25
N ASN A 459 -13.18 -28.00 9.52
CA ASN A 459 -14.14 -27.83 10.60
C ASN A 459 -13.60 -26.68 11.46
N GLU A 460 -14.36 -25.59 11.63
CA GLU A 460 -13.95 -24.50 12.53
C GLU A 460 -13.88 -25.04 13.95
N LYS A 461 -12.68 -25.09 14.52
CA LYS A 461 -12.46 -25.48 15.91
C LYS A 461 -12.17 -24.23 16.74
N GLU A 462 -12.95 -24.04 17.79
CA GLU A 462 -12.73 -23.03 18.83
C GLU A 462 -12.20 -23.73 20.08
N PHE A 463 -11.18 -23.15 20.70
CA PHE A 463 -10.58 -23.61 21.94
C PHE A 463 -10.79 -22.53 23.00
N LEU A 464 -11.47 -22.89 24.10
CA LEU A 464 -11.58 -22.06 25.29
C LEU A 464 -10.40 -22.36 26.20
N ILE A 465 -9.68 -21.32 26.61
CA ILE A 465 -8.47 -21.46 27.42
C ILE A 465 -8.76 -21.01 28.84
N LYS A 466 -8.46 -21.89 29.80
CA LYS A 466 -8.59 -21.54 31.21
C LYS A 466 -7.39 -20.65 31.59
N PRO A 467 -7.61 -19.45 32.18
CA PRO A 467 -6.53 -18.58 32.64
C PRO A 467 -5.91 -19.12 33.93
N VAL A 468 -5.41 -20.35 33.88
CA VAL A 468 -4.68 -21.04 34.93
C VAL A 468 -3.22 -21.03 34.54
N LEU A 469 -2.35 -20.75 35.52
CA LEU A 469 -0.92 -20.63 35.27
C LEU A 469 -0.22 -21.95 35.55
N GLN A 470 0.60 -22.39 34.61
CA GLN A 470 1.49 -23.53 34.84
C GLN A 470 2.58 -23.18 35.86
N TRP A 471 3.03 -21.92 35.84
CA TRP A 471 4.04 -21.38 36.74
C TRP A 471 3.93 -19.85 36.81
N SER A 472 4.17 -19.28 37.99
CA SER A 472 4.29 -17.85 38.25
C SER A 472 5.47 -17.55 39.16
N PRO A 473 6.15 -16.39 39.02
CA PRO A 473 7.09 -15.94 40.04
C PRO A 473 6.32 -15.66 41.35
N PRO A 474 6.96 -15.79 42.53
CA PRO A 474 6.28 -15.62 43.83
C PRO A 474 5.62 -14.26 44.05
N CYS A 475 6.12 -13.23 43.35
CA CYS A 475 5.58 -11.88 43.39
C CYS A 475 4.30 -11.68 42.55
N VAL A 476 3.83 -12.72 41.86
CA VAL A 476 2.56 -12.71 41.14
C VAL A 476 1.60 -13.74 41.72
N LYS A 477 0.44 -13.26 42.19
CA LYS A 477 -0.63 -14.09 42.72
C LYS A 477 -1.75 -14.21 41.68
N LEU A 478 -2.23 -15.43 41.48
CA LEU A 478 -3.42 -15.72 40.66
C LEU A 478 -4.61 -15.92 41.58
N GLU A 479 -5.62 -15.08 41.44
CA GLU A 479 -6.92 -15.26 42.08
C GLU A 479 -7.93 -15.73 41.03
N LYS A 480 -8.52 -16.91 41.24
CA LYS A 480 -9.48 -17.51 40.30
C LYS A 480 -10.90 -17.17 40.75
N TYR A 481 -11.65 -16.48 39.89
CA TYR A 481 -13.08 -16.19 40.11
C TYR A 481 -13.98 -17.23 39.45
N SER A 482 -13.58 -17.78 38.30
CA SER A 482 -14.24 -18.91 37.64
C SER A 482 -13.27 -19.68 36.73
N ASP A 483 -13.75 -20.71 36.05
CA ASP A 483 -12.94 -21.48 35.08
C ASP A 483 -12.37 -20.65 33.93
N TYR A 484 -12.98 -19.51 33.61
CA TYR A 484 -12.57 -18.63 32.51
C TYR A 484 -12.37 -17.18 32.93
N TYR A 485 -12.24 -16.90 34.24
CA TYR A 485 -12.00 -15.56 34.77
C TYR A 485 -11.04 -15.62 35.95
N SER A 486 -9.89 -14.95 35.79
CA SER A 486 -8.86 -14.83 36.82
C SER A 486 -8.35 -13.39 36.93
N LYS A 487 -7.75 -13.09 38.07
CA LYS A 487 -6.98 -11.87 38.33
C LYS A 487 -5.54 -12.23 38.62
N LEU A 488 -4.63 -11.47 38.02
CA LEU A 488 -3.19 -11.50 38.24
C LEU A 488 -2.81 -10.27 39.05
N ASP A 489 -2.39 -10.49 40.30
CA ASP A 489 -1.88 -9.44 41.18
C ASP A 489 -0.36 -9.43 41.18
N PHE A 490 0.23 -8.32 40.76
CA PHE A 490 1.67 -8.11 40.68
C PHE A 490 2.16 -7.27 41.87
N ASN A 491 3.17 -7.76 42.56
CA ASN A 491 3.94 -7.01 43.55
C ASN A 491 5.45 -7.35 43.44
N CYS A 492 6.01 -7.17 42.25
CA CYS A 492 7.38 -7.54 41.92
C CYS A 492 8.29 -6.31 42.00
N GLU A 493 8.93 -6.05 43.15
CA GLU A 493 9.69 -4.80 43.36
C GLU A 493 10.98 -4.69 42.56
N ASN A 494 11.69 -5.81 42.35
CA ASN A 494 13.02 -5.84 41.70
C ASN A 494 13.01 -6.61 40.37
N MET A 495 11.86 -6.70 39.70
CA MET A 495 11.75 -7.32 38.39
C MET A 495 11.31 -6.29 37.34
N SER A 496 12.02 -6.29 36.21
CA SER A 496 11.66 -5.51 35.02
C SER A 496 10.95 -6.36 33.96
N ARG A 497 10.97 -7.70 34.10
CA ARG A 497 10.30 -8.64 33.18
C ARG A 497 9.63 -9.77 33.93
N VAL A 498 8.40 -10.09 33.57
CA VAL A 498 7.67 -11.27 34.06
C VAL A 498 7.04 -12.00 32.88
N GLY A 499 7.24 -13.31 32.84
CA GLY A 499 6.65 -14.19 31.82
C GLY A 499 6.00 -15.39 32.47
N MET A 500 4.78 -15.74 32.07
CA MET A 500 3.98 -16.78 32.71
C MET A 500 3.21 -17.57 31.65
N PHE A 501 3.21 -18.90 31.76
CA PHE A 501 2.50 -19.75 30.81
C PHE A 501 1.09 -20.07 31.33
N PHE A 502 0.11 -19.97 30.45
CA PHE A 502 -1.17 -20.60 30.69
C PHE A 502 -1.01 -22.12 30.56
N GLN A 503 -1.72 -22.87 31.39
CA GLN A 503 -1.54 -24.32 31.55
C GLN A 503 -1.88 -25.11 30.28
N ASP A 504 -2.87 -24.66 29.52
CA ASP A 504 -3.37 -25.41 28.38
C ASP A 504 -2.47 -25.25 27.14
N ALA A 505 -1.81 -26.34 26.75
CA ALA A 505 -1.24 -26.47 25.41
C ALA A 505 -2.33 -26.95 24.44
N ILE A 506 -2.37 -26.36 23.26
CA ILE A 506 -3.38 -26.66 22.24
C ILE A 506 -2.70 -27.40 21.10
N GLN A 507 -3.28 -28.51 20.67
CA GLN A 507 -2.85 -29.17 19.43
C GLN A 507 -3.04 -28.20 18.25
N ALA A 508 -1.95 -27.88 17.58
CA ALA A 508 -1.93 -26.93 16.48
C ALA A 508 -1.53 -27.62 15.17
N LYS A 509 -1.98 -27.03 14.06
CA LYS A 509 -1.58 -27.41 12.71
C LYS A 509 -0.43 -26.52 12.27
N SER A 510 0.54 -27.08 11.57
CA SER A 510 1.61 -26.33 10.93
C SER A 510 1.11 -25.45 9.79
N ASN A 511 1.78 -24.32 9.57
CA ASN A 511 1.45 -23.37 8.50
C ASN A 511 -0.05 -23.01 8.46
N TRP A 512 -0.65 -22.82 9.63
CA TRP A 512 -2.08 -22.61 9.81
C TRP A 512 -2.35 -21.30 10.52
N LEU A 513 -3.51 -20.74 10.26
CA LEU A 513 -3.94 -19.43 10.71
C LEU A 513 -4.89 -19.56 11.88
N TYR A 514 -4.67 -18.72 12.87
CA TYR A 514 -5.44 -18.68 14.10
C TYR A 514 -5.72 -17.23 14.50
N SER A 515 -6.83 -17.04 15.23
CA SER A 515 -7.19 -15.80 15.91
C SER A 515 -7.24 -16.08 17.41
N CYS A 516 -6.59 -15.25 18.22
CA CYS A 516 -6.73 -15.25 19.67
C CYS A 516 -7.54 -14.03 20.11
N GLU A 517 -8.53 -14.22 20.98
CA GLU A 517 -9.34 -13.15 21.57
C GLU A 517 -9.43 -13.33 23.08
N PHE A 518 -9.47 -12.23 23.84
CA PHE A 518 -9.66 -12.24 25.29
C PHE A 518 -10.20 -10.89 25.78
N GLU A 519 -10.76 -10.89 26.98
CA GLU A 519 -11.21 -9.68 27.68
C GLU A 519 -10.26 -9.38 28.82
N VAL A 520 -9.90 -8.11 29.00
CA VAL A 520 -8.93 -7.67 30.00
C VAL A 520 -9.31 -6.33 30.63
N LYS A 521 -9.06 -6.20 31.92
CA LYS A 521 -9.21 -4.98 32.72
C LYS A 521 -7.96 -4.78 33.59
N THR A 522 -7.59 -3.53 33.87
CA THR A 522 -6.41 -3.19 34.68
C THR A 522 -6.72 -2.21 35.80
N GLU A 523 -6.13 -2.43 36.96
CA GLU A 523 -6.27 -1.58 38.15
C GLU A 523 -4.91 -1.34 38.82
N ASN A 524 -4.68 -0.11 39.30
CA ASN A 524 -3.46 0.29 40.01
C ASN A 524 -2.15 -0.09 39.30
N LEU A 525 -2.14 -0.12 37.97
CA LEU A 525 -0.96 -0.42 37.15
C LEU A 525 0.08 0.70 37.25
N ASN A 526 1.31 0.37 37.66
CA ASN A 526 2.45 1.28 37.50
C ASN A 526 2.96 1.29 36.05
N GLU A 527 4.10 1.94 35.77
CA GLU A 527 4.61 2.20 34.41
C GLU A 527 5.20 0.96 33.70
N PHE A 528 4.42 -0.11 33.59
CA PHE A 528 4.73 -1.29 32.79
C PHE A 528 3.69 -1.51 31.68
N TRP A 529 4.09 -2.32 30.69
CA TRP A 529 3.18 -2.82 29.67
C TRP A 529 3.16 -4.35 29.66
N PHE A 530 2.08 -4.92 29.13
CA PHE A 530 1.94 -6.36 29.01
C PHE A 530 1.27 -6.78 27.69
N ASN A 531 1.43 -8.05 27.33
CA ASN A 531 0.73 -8.67 26.20
C ASN A 531 0.55 -10.19 26.43
N ILE A 532 -0.33 -10.80 25.63
CA ILE A 532 -0.42 -12.26 25.49
C ILE A 532 0.23 -12.67 24.18
N GLN A 533 1.06 -13.70 24.24
CA GLN A 533 1.83 -14.24 23.12
C GLN A 533 1.38 -15.66 22.84
N ALA A 534 1.14 -15.97 21.57
CA ALA A 534 1.00 -17.33 21.07
C ALA A 534 2.38 -17.84 20.66
N LYS A 535 2.83 -18.92 21.27
CA LYS A 535 4.14 -19.53 21.06
C LYS A 535 4.02 -20.98 20.61
N ASP A 536 4.94 -21.44 19.77
CA ASP A 536 5.04 -22.85 19.43
C ASP A 536 5.69 -23.68 20.56
N GLN A 537 5.83 -24.99 20.35
CA GLN A 537 6.46 -25.90 21.31
C GLN A 537 7.92 -25.55 21.63
N ASN A 538 8.60 -24.80 20.75
CA ASN A 538 9.98 -24.34 20.90
C ASN A 538 10.06 -22.90 21.44
N TYR A 539 8.95 -22.36 21.96
CA TYR A 539 8.83 -21.00 22.51
C TYR A 539 9.06 -19.87 21.50
N LYS A 540 9.00 -20.16 20.19
CA LYS A 540 9.04 -19.14 19.15
C LYS A 540 7.68 -18.44 19.07
N ILE A 541 7.68 -17.11 19.08
CA ILE A 541 6.45 -16.30 19.04
C ILE A 541 5.85 -16.38 17.64
N ALA A 542 4.70 -17.04 17.52
CA ALA A 542 3.90 -17.08 16.30
C ALA A 542 3.10 -15.78 16.12
N GLY A 543 2.66 -15.16 17.22
CA GLY A 543 2.07 -13.83 17.24
C GLY A 543 1.74 -13.39 18.66
N HIS A 544 1.34 -12.13 18.81
CA HIS A 544 1.01 -11.57 20.12
C HIS A 544 -0.02 -10.45 20.00
N SER A 545 -0.78 -10.23 21.08
CA SER A 545 -1.59 -9.03 21.20
C SER A 545 -0.70 -7.78 21.24
N ARG A 546 -1.28 -6.61 20.96
CA ARG A 546 -0.58 -5.34 21.18
C ARG A 546 -0.15 -5.20 22.65
N ASN A 547 0.86 -4.36 22.88
CA ASN A 547 1.24 -3.98 24.24
C ASN A 547 0.13 -3.12 24.86
N LEU A 548 -0.36 -3.54 26.01
CA LEU A 548 -1.36 -2.86 26.83
C LEU A 548 -0.67 -2.22 28.03
N LYS A 549 -1.13 -1.04 28.43
CA LYS A 549 -0.59 -0.28 29.57
C LYS A 549 -1.66 0.65 30.13
N LYS A 550 -1.40 1.23 31.31
CA LYS A 550 -2.32 2.08 32.09
C LYS A 550 -3.54 1.32 32.63
N ASN A 551 -4.30 2.01 33.47
CA ASN A 551 -5.58 1.54 34.01
C ASN A 551 -6.72 1.77 33.01
N PHE A 552 -7.53 0.75 32.80
CA PHE A 552 -8.71 0.77 31.94
C PHE A 552 -9.70 -0.29 32.40
N ASP A 553 -10.99 -0.03 32.16
CA ASP A 553 -12.05 -1.02 32.40
C ASP A 553 -12.03 -2.13 31.33
N TRP A 554 -12.93 -3.11 31.42
CA TRP A 554 -12.98 -4.25 30.50
C TRP A 554 -12.95 -3.86 29.02
N VAL A 555 -11.87 -4.24 28.37
CA VAL A 555 -11.71 -4.14 26.91
C VAL A 555 -11.50 -5.53 26.32
N LYS A 556 -12.02 -5.74 25.11
CA LYS A 556 -11.80 -6.99 24.38
C LYS A 556 -10.68 -6.80 23.36
N VAL A 557 -9.68 -7.65 23.44
CA VAL A 557 -8.44 -7.60 22.66
C VAL A 557 -8.32 -8.88 21.84
N GLY A 558 -7.72 -8.78 20.66
CA GLY A 558 -7.41 -9.95 19.86
C GLY A 558 -6.26 -9.73 18.90
N PHE A 559 -5.76 -10.82 18.34
CA PHE A 559 -4.71 -10.84 17.34
C PHE A 559 -4.73 -12.11 16.50
N ASP A 560 -4.34 -11.97 15.24
CA ASP A 560 -4.17 -13.09 14.32
C ASP A 560 -2.72 -13.52 14.25
N PHE A 561 -2.48 -14.81 14.01
CA PHE A 561 -1.14 -15.34 13.85
C PHE A 561 -1.10 -16.58 12.96
N LYS A 562 0.09 -16.85 12.42
CA LYS A 562 0.38 -18.05 11.62
C LYS A 562 1.35 -18.93 12.40
N THR A 563 1.06 -20.22 12.50
CA THR A 563 2.00 -21.22 13.01
C THR A 563 3.12 -21.53 12.02
N PHE A 564 4.25 -22.02 12.53
CA PHE A 564 5.42 -22.35 11.70
C PHE A 564 5.25 -23.72 11.02
N GLU A 565 6.19 -24.08 10.16
CA GLU A 565 6.15 -25.31 9.35
C GLU A 565 6.16 -26.61 10.17
N ASN A 566 6.74 -26.57 11.37
CA ASN A 566 6.84 -27.73 12.26
C ASN A 566 6.07 -27.51 13.57
N THR A 567 5.10 -26.61 13.62
CA THR A 567 4.34 -26.34 14.85
C THR A 567 3.30 -27.43 15.09
N GLU A 568 3.43 -28.12 16.22
CA GLU A 568 2.50 -29.18 16.65
C GLU A 568 1.67 -28.76 17.87
N LEU A 569 2.25 -27.91 18.73
CA LEU A 569 1.59 -27.41 19.93
C LEU A 569 1.68 -25.90 19.98
N LEU A 570 0.60 -25.28 20.43
CA LEU A 570 0.53 -23.87 20.73
C LEU A 570 0.41 -23.67 22.24
N LYS A 571 1.21 -22.76 22.80
CA LYS A 571 1.15 -22.31 24.18
C LYS A 571 0.82 -20.82 24.21
N LEU A 572 -0.06 -20.41 25.12
CA LEU A 572 -0.26 -19.00 25.41
C LEU A 572 0.63 -18.58 26.59
N MET A 573 1.29 -17.44 26.44
CA MET A 573 2.16 -16.86 27.45
C MET A 573 1.72 -15.42 27.73
N PHE A 574 1.49 -15.11 29.00
CA PHE A 574 1.38 -13.75 29.49
C PHE A 574 2.78 -13.16 29.68
N PHE A 575 3.01 -11.95 29.19
CA PHE A 575 4.28 -11.26 29.30
C PHE A 575 4.07 -9.82 29.78
N ALA A 576 4.83 -9.39 30.79
CA ALA A 576 4.87 -8.03 31.30
C ALA A 576 6.31 -7.50 31.33
N TYR A 577 6.47 -6.21 31.03
CA TYR A 577 7.76 -5.52 30.99
C TYR A 577 7.64 -4.08 31.49
N SER A 578 8.59 -3.69 32.33
CA SER A 578 8.79 -2.33 32.82
C SER A 578 10.18 -1.83 32.44
N GLU A 579 10.28 -0.56 32.04
CA GLU A 579 11.57 0.11 31.82
C GLU A 579 12.23 0.49 33.16
N GLU A 580 11.43 0.75 34.18
CA GLU A 580 11.85 0.94 35.56
C GLU A 580 11.83 -0.40 36.32
N ASN A 581 12.65 -0.54 37.37
CA ASN A 581 12.55 -1.72 38.25
C ASN A 581 11.22 -1.65 39.02
N GLY A 582 10.39 -2.69 38.89
CA GLY A 582 9.13 -2.80 39.61
C GLY A 582 7.91 -3.03 38.71
N ILE A 583 7.17 -4.13 38.94
CA ILE A 583 5.88 -4.41 38.30
C ILE A 583 4.83 -4.55 39.40
N LYS A 584 3.92 -3.58 39.47
CA LYS A 584 2.88 -3.48 40.51
C LYS A 584 1.51 -3.15 39.88
N GLY A 585 0.47 -3.82 40.37
CA GLY A 585 -0.91 -3.60 39.94
C GLY A 585 -1.66 -4.91 39.68
N SER A 586 -2.90 -4.80 39.22
CA SER A 586 -3.80 -5.94 39.02
C SER A 586 -4.28 -6.00 37.57
N ILE A 587 -4.29 -7.20 37.00
CA ILE A 587 -4.77 -7.48 35.65
C ILE A 587 -5.82 -8.58 35.72
N TYR A 588 -7.05 -8.23 35.35
CA TYR A 588 -8.17 -9.14 35.25
C TYR A 588 -8.26 -9.67 33.83
N ILE A 589 -8.38 -10.98 33.66
CA ILE A 589 -8.46 -11.62 32.35
C ILE A 589 -9.57 -12.66 32.31
N ARG A 590 -10.34 -12.66 31.23
CA ARG A 590 -11.37 -13.67 31.01
C ARG A 590 -11.61 -13.98 29.53
N ASN A 591 -12.34 -15.07 29.29
CA ASN A 591 -12.85 -15.45 27.96
C ASN A 591 -11.75 -15.57 26.90
N ILE A 592 -10.60 -16.17 27.24
CA ILE A 592 -9.53 -16.43 26.29
C ILE A 592 -9.98 -17.50 25.30
N LYS A 593 -9.96 -17.17 24.01
CA LYS A 593 -10.42 -18.01 22.90
C LYS A 593 -9.38 -18.08 21.81
N ILE A 594 -9.13 -19.27 21.29
CA ILE A 594 -8.37 -19.45 20.05
C ILE A 594 -9.27 -20.09 18.99
N LYS A 595 -9.37 -19.46 17.82
CA LYS A 595 -10.16 -19.94 16.69
C LYS A 595 -9.25 -20.29 15.51
N GLU A 596 -9.47 -21.45 14.91
CA GLU A 596 -8.88 -21.81 13.62
C GLU A 596 -9.50 -20.96 12.49
N LEU A 597 -8.65 -20.31 11.68
CA LEU A 597 -9.07 -19.53 10.50
C LEU A 597 -8.87 -20.32 9.19
N GLY A 598 -7.84 -21.17 9.11
CA GLY A 598 -7.58 -22.01 7.93
C GLY A 598 -6.10 -22.15 7.56
N PRO A 599 -5.76 -22.84 6.46
CA PRO A 599 -4.38 -22.98 6.02
C PRO A 599 -3.81 -21.62 5.57
N ALA A 600 -2.52 -21.39 5.83
CA ALA A 600 -1.83 -20.24 5.27
C ALA A 600 -1.67 -20.39 3.74
N PRO A 601 -1.84 -19.30 2.98
CA PRO A 601 -1.62 -19.30 1.54
C PRO A 601 -0.14 -19.59 1.24
N GLN A 602 0.07 -20.28 0.12
CA GLN A 602 1.39 -20.62 -0.40
C GLN A 602 1.49 -20.10 -1.84
N TYR A 603 2.65 -19.56 -2.20
CA TYR A 603 2.85 -18.95 -3.52
C TYR A 603 3.92 -19.71 -4.32
N GLY A 604 3.64 -19.90 -5.61
CA GLY A 604 4.61 -20.39 -6.57
C GLY A 604 5.72 -19.36 -6.87
N PRO A 605 6.71 -19.71 -7.70
CA PRO A 605 7.77 -18.79 -8.08
C PRO A 605 7.23 -17.62 -8.93
N ILE A 606 7.82 -16.44 -8.79
CA ILE A 606 7.34 -15.18 -9.36
C ILE A 606 7.79 -15.03 -10.82
N PRO A 607 6.90 -14.69 -11.77
CA PRO A 607 7.31 -14.41 -13.15
C PRO A 607 8.10 -13.11 -13.26
N TYR A 608 9.21 -13.12 -14.03
CA TYR A 608 9.97 -11.90 -14.33
C TYR A 608 9.21 -10.91 -15.21
N ILE A 609 8.37 -11.40 -16.13
CA ILE A 609 7.50 -10.56 -16.95
C ILE A 609 6.08 -10.58 -16.39
N SER A 610 5.54 -9.38 -16.17
CA SER A 610 4.11 -9.16 -15.95
C SER A 610 3.58 -8.27 -17.06
N ALA A 611 2.36 -8.52 -17.53
CA ALA A 611 1.76 -7.71 -18.58
C ALA A 611 0.24 -7.61 -18.45
N ILE A 612 -0.31 -6.53 -19.01
CA ILE A 612 -1.75 -6.31 -19.16
C ILE A 612 -1.99 -5.63 -20.51
N ALA A 613 -3.06 -6.01 -21.21
CA ALA A 613 -3.41 -5.42 -22.49
C ALA A 613 -4.79 -4.77 -22.46
N SER A 614 -4.95 -3.78 -23.33
CA SER A 614 -6.20 -3.06 -23.52
C SER A 614 -6.36 -2.58 -24.95
N THR A 615 -7.59 -2.19 -25.30
CA THR A 615 -7.92 -1.49 -26.54
C THR A 615 -8.68 -0.20 -26.22
N ASN A 616 -8.72 0.71 -27.18
CA ASN A 616 -9.51 1.93 -27.08
C ASN A 616 -10.96 1.70 -27.58
N LYS A 617 -11.84 2.68 -27.35
CA LYS A 617 -13.24 2.62 -27.81
C LYS A 617 -13.40 2.37 -29.31
N LYS A 618 -12.48 2.89 -30.13
CA LYS A 618 -12.50 2.71 -31.59
C LYS A 618 -12.07 1.31 -32.03
N LYS A 619 -11.48 0.52 -31.14
CA LYS A 619 -10.95 -0.82 -31.42
C LYS A 619 -9.95 -0.83 -32.59
N ASP A 620 -9.23 0.28 -32.76
CA ASP A 620 -8.22 0.47 -33.81
C ASP A 620 -6.79 0.39 -33.27
N ARG A 621 -6.63 0.15 -31.97
CA ARG A 621 -5.33 0.04 -31.29
C ARG A 621 -5.33 -1.02 -30.19
N ILE A 622 -4.23 -1.76 -30.06
CA ILE A 622 -3.91 -2.54 -28.87
C ILE A 622 -2.80 -1.83 -28.11
N TYR A 623 -2.97 -1.73 -26.79
CA TYR A 623 -1.95 -1.29 -25.86
C TYR A 623 -1.53 -2.47 -25.00
N ILE A 624 -0.22 -2.63 -24.76
CA ILE A 624 0.32 -3.66 -23.86
C ILE A 624 1.27 -2.98 -22.89
N MET A 625 0.91 -2.97 -21.61
CA MET A 625 1.79 -2.52 -20.54
C MET A 625 2.58 -3.74 -20.04
N VAL A 626 3.91 -3.66 -20.04
CA VAL A 626 4.80 -4.75 -19.67
C VAL A 626 5.78 -4.28 -18.61
N ILE A 627 5.92 -5.03 -17.53
CA ILE A 627 6.91 -4.83 -16.47
C ILE A 627 7.95 -5.95 -16.58
N ASN A 628 9.24 -5.58 -16.71
CA ASN A 628 10.35 -6.50 -16.53
C ASN A 628 10.93 -6.36 -15.13
N LYS A 629 10.66 -7.34 -14.27
CA LYS A 629 11.14 -7.43 -12.89
C LYS A 629 12.57 -7.96 -12.79
N ASN A 630 13.14 -8.49 -13.88
CA ASN A 630 14.53 -8.94 -13.86
C ASN A 630 15.43 -7.72 -13.73
N LEU A 631 16.20 -7.66 -12.64
CA LEU A 631 17.00 -6.49 -12.30
C LEU A 631 18.27 -6.36 -13.15
N ASN A 632 18.72 -7.44 -13.78
CA ASN A 632 20.04 -7.49 -14.42
C ASN A 632 19.98 -7.85 -15.91
N GLU A 633 19.00 -8.65 -16.33
CA GLU A 633 18.97 -9.22 -17.67
C GLU A 633 17.81 -8.68 -18.53
N PRO A 634 18.08 -8.37 -19.81
CA PRO A 634 17.02 -8.10 -20.75
C PRO A 634 16.23 -9.37 -21.05
N MET A 635 14.92 -9.24 -21.19
CA MET A 635 14.00 -10.35 -21.43
C MET A 635 13.52 -10.33 -22.87
N LYS A 636 14.06 -11.22 -23.70
CA LYS A 636 13.55 -11.47 -25.07
C LYS A 636 12.22 -12.22 -24.97
N THR A 637 11.14 -11.54 -25.35
CA THR A 637 9.77 -12.02 -25.18
C THR A 637 9.10 -12.18 -26.54
N ARG A 638 8.42 -13.31 -26.76
CA ARG A 638 7.51 -13.50 -27.90
C ARG A 638 6.17 -12.87 -27.56
N ILE A 639 5.65 -12.00 -28.42
CA ILE A 639 4.35 -11.35 -28.26
C ILE A 639 3.46 -11.85 -29.38
N LYS A 640 2.43 -12.62 -29.03
CA LYS A 640 1.43 -13.15 -29.96
C LYS A 640 0.12 -12.37 -29.81
N ILE A 641 -0.45 -11.95 -30.92
CA ILE A 641 -1.70 -11.19 -31.01
C ILE A 641 -2.70 -12.01 -31.84
N ASN A 642 -3.76 -12.49 -31.20
CA ASN A 642 -4.80 -13.26 -31.85
C ASN A 642 -6.03 -12.38 -32.11
N GLY A 643 -6.62 -12.47 -33.30
CA GLY A 643 -7.86 -11.76 -33.64
C GLY A 643 -7.70 -10.25 -33.94
N PHE A 644 -6.48 -9.77 -34.19
CA PHE A 644 -6.21 -8.38 -34.56
C PHE A 644 -5.01 -8.27 -35.51
N LYS A 645 -5.25 -7.85 -36.76
CA LYS A 645 -4.17 -7.55 -37.71
C LYS A 645 -3.63 -6.14 -37.46
N PHE A 646 -2.32 -6.02 -37.24
CA PHE A 646 -1.67 -4.76 -36.86
C PHE A 646 -0.66 -4.28 -37.92
N SER A 647 -0.45 -2.97 -37.95
CA SER A 647 0.56 -2.27 -38.74
C SER A 647 1.97 -2.84 -38.50
N PRO A 648 2.85 -2.88 -39.52
CA PRO A 648 4.23 -3.35 -39.36
C PRO A 648 5.09 -2.47 -38.43
N VAL A 649 4.54 -1.40 -37.85
CA VAL A 649 5.23 -0.53 -36.89
C VAL A 649 4.59 -0.67 -35.51
N VAL A 650 5.35 -1.24 -34.57
CA VAL A 650 5.03 -1.25 -33.14
C VAL A 650 5.74 -0.09 -32.47
N ARG A 651 5.01 0.74 -31.74
CA ARG A 651 5.57 1.84 -30.97
C ARG A 651 5.79 1.41 -29.53
N ALA A 652 6.89 1.85 -28.93
CA ALA A 652 7.23 1.52 -27.56
C ALA A 652 7.68 2.75 -26.77
N TRP A 653 7.12 2.92 -25.58
CA TRP A 653 7.52 3.91 -24.59
C TRP A 653 8.10 3.17 -23.39
N VAL A 654 9.41 3.29 -23.19
CA VAL A 654 10.17 2.54 -22.19
C VAL A 654 10.58 3.48 -21.07
N LEU A 655 10.02 3.29 -19.87
CA LEU A 655 10.52 3.88 -18.64
C LEU A 655 11.69 3.04 -18.12
N ASN A 656 12.87 3.64 -18.09
CA ASN A 656 14.09 3.03 -17.56
C ASN A 656 15.03 4.10 -16.98
N GLY A 657 16.13 3.65 -16.37
CA GLY A 657 17.23 4.46 -15.84
C GLY A 657 18.49 3.62 -15.62
N PRO A 658 19.56 4.20 -15.06
CA PRO A 658 20.85 3.52 -14.93
C PRO A 658 20.88 2.39 -13.89
N SER A 659 19.93 2.35 -12.96
CA SER A 659 19.80 1.32 -11.94
C SER A 659 18.40 1.28 -11.32
N ILE A 660 18.07 0.20 -10.62
CA ILE A 660 16.81 0.08 -9.86
C ILE A 660 16.68 1.13 -8.73
N SER A 661 17.80 1.64 -8.21
CA SER A 661 17.84 2.70 -7.20
C SER A 661 17.89 4.10 -7.81
N ALA A 662 17.91 4.26 -9.14
CA ALA A 662 17.98 5.58 -9.76
C ALA A 662 16.78 6.46 -9.38
N ILE A 663 17.07 7.68 -8.93
CA ILE A 663 16.10 8.74 -8.63
C ILE A 663 16.34 9.94 -9.58
N ASN A 664 15.45 10.94 -9.54
CA ASN A 664 15.58 12.13 -10.39
C ASN A 664 16.07 13.38 -9.65
N GLU A 665 16.14 13.34 -8.32
CA GLU A 665 16.79 14.36 -7.51
C GLU A 665 18.29 14.41 -7.84
N GLY A 666 18.78 15.59 -8.20
CA GLY A 666 20.17 15.75 -8.68
C GLY A 666 20.42 15.29 -10.12
N CYS A 667 19.47 14.59 -10.76
CA CYS A 667 19.59 14.13 -12.14
C CYS A 667 18.22 14.01 -12.84
N GLN A 668 17.70 15.12 -13.37
CA GLN A 668 16.33 15.20 -13.92
C GLN A 668 16.02 14.21 -15.06
N LYS A 669 17.04 13.70 -15.76
CA LYS A 669 16.90 12.80 -16.91
C LYS A 669 17.44 11.39 -16.63
N CYS A 670 17.76 11.05 -15.38
CA CYS A 670 18.24 9.73 -15.01
C CYS A 670 17.17 8.66 -15.23
N VAL A 671 15.93 8.94 -14.81
CA VAL A 671 14.77 8.09 -15.07
C VAL A 671 13.75 8.86 -15.89
N LYS A 672 13.44 8.35 -17.09
CA LYS A 672 12.52 8.97 -18.03
C LYS A 672 11.94 7.95 -19.00
N ILE A 673 10.94 8.37 -19.77
CA ILE A 673 10.38 7.58 -20.87
C ILE A 673 11.21 7.79 -22.14
N HIS A 674 11.57 6.69 -22.80
CA HIS A 674 12.24 6.64 -24.09
C HIS A 674 11.28 6.12 -25.16
N TYR A 675 11.17 6.85 -26.28
CA TYR A 675 10.38 6.39 -27.42
C TYR A 675 11.25 5.58 -28.38
N ARG A 676 10.72 4.48 -28.89
CA ARG A 676 11.29 3.76 -30.03
C ARG A 676 10.22 3.07 -30.86
N GLU A 677 10.53 2.85 -32.12
CA GLU A 677 9.71 2.06 -33.03
C GLU A 677 10.40 0.73 -33.33
N LYS A 678 9.61 -0.31 -33.52
CA LYS A 678 10.06 -1.61 -33.98
C LYS A 678 9.28 -2.01 -35.22
N ARG A 679 10.00 -2.27 -36.31
CA ARG A 679 9.42 -2.90 -37.48
C ARG A 679 9.25 -4.39 -37.24
N VAL A 680 8.10 -4.91 -37.62
CA VAL A 680 7.70 -6.30 -37.45
C VAL A 680 7.06 -6.81 -38.74
N ASP A 681 7.09 -8.12 -38.92
CA ASP A 681 6.50 -8.79 -40.06
C ASP A 681 4.96 -8.74 -39.94
N PRO A 682 4.24 -8.01 -40.82
CA PRO A 682 2.80 -7.85 -40.72
C PRO A 682 2.01 -9.12 -41.10
N GLU A 683 2.68 -10.11 -41.69
CA GLU A 683 2.06 -11.40 -42.04
C GLU A 683 2.10 -12.40 -40.87
N LYS A 684 2.85 -12.10 -39.80
CA LYS A 684 2.89 -12.91 -38.59
C LYS A 684 1.93 -12.37 -37.55
N ASP A 685 1.21 -13.29 -36.89
CA ASP A 685 0.42 -13.01 -35.69
C ASP A 685 1.29 -12.82 -34.43
N TYR A 686 2.62 -12.82 -34.56
CA TYR A 686 3.55 -12.61 -33.46
C TYR A 686 4.80 -11.83 -33.88
N PHE A 687 5.43 -11.22 -32.89
CA PHE A 687 6.75 -10.61 -33.03
C PHE A 687 7.55 -10.80 -31.74
N TYR A 688 8.87 -10.58 -31.80
CA TYR A 688 9.71 -10.56 -30.61
C TYR A 688 9.95 -9.13 -30.16
N PHE A 689 10.02 -8.90 -28.85
CA PHE A 689 10.48 -7.65 -28.27
C PHE A 689 11.41 -7.95 -27.09
N THR A 690 12.49 -7.17 -26.96
CA THR A 690 13.42 -7.32 -25.84
C THR A 690 13.15 -6.20 -24.84
N PHE A 691 12.63 -6.57 -23.67
CA PHE A 691 12.40 -5.65 -22.57
C PHE A 691 13.69 -5.48 -21.78
N GLU A 692 14.10 -4.24 -21.55
CA GLU A 692 15.33 -3.93 -20.81
C GLU A 692 15.19 -4.37 -19.35
N PRO A 693 16.31 -4.66 -18.64
CA PRO A 693 16.26 -4.92 -17.20
C PRO A 693 15.50 -3.81 -16.47
N HIS A 694 14.80 -4.16 -15.38
CA HIS A 694 14.13 -3.23 -14.48
C HIS A 694 13.35 -2.10 -15.17
N SER A 695 12.53 -2.44 -16.17
CA SER A 695 11.82 -1.47 -17.01
C SER A 695 10.30 -1.63 -17.00
N VAL A 696 9.61 -0.54 -17.31
CA VAL A 696 8.17 -0.54 -17.64
C VAL A 696 8.02 -0.07 -19.09
N THR A 697 7.38 -0.88 -19.94
CA THR A 697 7.21 -0.58 -21.36
C THR A 697 5.75 -0.57 -21.73
N ALA A 698 5.27 0.52 -22.33
CA ALA A 698 3.99 0.54 -23.03
C ALA A 698 4.23 0.30 -24.53
N LEU A 699 3.60 -0.74 -25.08
CA LEU A 699 3.55 -1.00 -26.52
C LEU A 699 2.23 -0.51 -27.09
N GLU A 700 2.25 0.10 -28.27
CA GLU A 700 1.07 0.43 -29.06
C GLU A 700 1.16 -0.25 -30.43
N LEU A 701 0.12 -0.98 -30.76
CA LEU A 701 -0.08 -1.62 -32.06
C LEU A 701 -1.32 -1.00 -32.69
N LYS A 702 -1.16 -0.36 -33.85
CA LYS A 702 -2.28 0.20 -34.62
C LYS A 702 -2.84 -0.87 -35.54
N LYS A 703 -4.16 -0.92 -35.72
CA LYS A 703 -4.82 -1.78 -36.70
C LYS A 703 -4.26 -1.48 -38.10
N TYR A 704 -4.03 -2.56 -38.87
CA TYR A 704 -3.58 -2.47 -40.26
C TYR A 704 -4.63 -1.78 -41.14
#